data_AF-A0A9Q1LF12-F1
#
_entry.id   AF-A0A9Q1LF12-F1
#
_cell.length_a   1.000
_cell.length_b   1.000
_cell.length_c   1.000
_cell.angle_alpha   90.00
_cell.angle_beta   90.00
_cell.angle_gamma   90.00
#
_symmetry.space_group_name_H-M   'P 1'
#
loop_
_entity.id
_entity.type
_entity.pdbx_description
1 polymer ?
#
loop_
_entity_poly.entity_id
_entity_poly.type
_entity_poly.pdbx_seq_one_letter_code
_entity_poly.pdbx_strand_id
1 'polypeptide(L)'
;MVSVGRRALILRKHKGCDLTEQPTARENQTNNQGESKRTMGRKSSKKMRELMLTILLKLESVSRGNADDNSRPRMDKNATRVPQTSFLRQQVDPETAKYFAEIANAIEGTEIDPEERSVICGNALEETRGKEAELATDYIISHTLQTLLEGCSLDHLCSFLQSCASKFSHIAADRSGSHVVETALKSLSFHLQDNENHSLIEKALTKVCKAIVVNPVDVMCNCHGSHVLRSLLCLFKGVPLEEFHSSKSSVGLAERLNVKARHAKDNGPLQSQQIFPNLLKHFVSEMLNAASEDISTLQVNQFSSLVLQTALKSLAGNEQELLHLIRVLLGSSTESANAENLLEGKTIRNILRLVEETAYSHLMEAILEFAPETLYNELLTKVFRKSLFRMSTHHCANFVVQALASHAKSPDHMDLIWEEIGTKFHDLFEMGKAGVVASVLAAIQRLHSHEHECCQAIAAAVCTGDEFPKCIVPRILFLENFFCSRDKSNWSWPHGTKIHVVGSLILQSIIKLPSELIQVYVTSITSLEEHQVLEASKDPSGSRVIESFLNSNISAKQKRKLVVKLRGHFGELSVHPFGSFTGPYLLRKLDIDGFARQPDQWKSRQASQQSALKEFYATFGPTETKSNESVRKPFEKESFLADTVSKSKPGKLKDIRKEIETTLASAKTSNTPFLAHQTELRNVNDVFSAAGSSSNISIRQINFQFHLDLRLYYFFGEKACVKRLQKEYRALCKEPVSHVVARPSPNDILEWHYVLDGSEGTPFAGGYYYGKIKFPPEYPFKPPGISMTTPNGRFMTQKKICLSMSDFHPESWNPMWSVSSILTGLLSFMMDNSPTTGSVTTTVAEKEKLAKASLAFNCKNPTFRKLFPEYVEKYEQQQLPEQVSSMPAQAEQSRPLLEEDGNSTNDEMNRVKPLKDVKNQQRKSFPTWLLLLLVSIFGVVMALPLLQL
;
A
#
# COMPACT_ATOMS: atom_id res chain seq x y z
N MET A 1 -17.00 -2.28 25.18
CA MET A 1 -18.25 -2.48 24.42
C MET A 1 -18.37 -1.31 23.47
N VAL A 2 -18.54 -1.46 22.15
CA VAL A 2 -18.68 -2.67 21.30
C VAL A 2 -17.75 -2.57 20.06
N SER A 3 -17.42 -3.73 19.51
CA SER A 3 -16.38 -4.08 18.51
C SER A 3 -16.42 -3.49 17.10
N VAL A 4 -15.21 -3.28 16.55
CA VAL A 4 -14.75 -3.73 15.21
C VAL A 4 -13.32 -4.28 15.39
N GLY A 5 -12.81 -5.33 14.72
CA GLY A 5 -13.41 -6.30 13.81
C GLY A 5 -12.39 -7.34 13.30
N ARG A 6 -11.84 -8.22 14.16
CA ARG A 6 -10.83 -9.23 13.76
C ARG A 6 -11.45 -10.56 13.27
N ARG A 7 -11.17 -10.93 12.02
CA ARG A 7 -11.21 -12.32 11.49
C ARG A 7 -9.77 -12.81 11.28
N ALA A 8 -9.43 -14.10 11.36
CA ALA A 8 -10.00 -15.22 12.12
C ALA A 8 -8.93 -16.33 12.22
N LEU A 9 -8.15 -16.37 13.31
CA LEU A 9 -7.19 -17.46 13.57
C LEU A 9 -7.91 -18.65 14.21
N ILE A 10 -8.14 -19.73 13.45
CA ILE A 10 -8.74 -20.96 13.96
C ILE A 10 -7.68 -21.76 14.71
N LEU A 11 -7.84 -21.91 16.03
CA LEU A 11 -7.00 -22.79 16.84
C LEU A 11 -7.23 -24.27 16.48
N ARG A 12 -6.15 -25.05 16.48
CA ARG A 12 -6.21 -26.51 16.55
C ARG A 12 -6.97 -26.93 17.82
N LYS A 13 -8.08 -27.66 17.67
CA LYS A 13 -8.60 -28.53 18.74
C LYS A 13 -8.02 -29.93 18.56
N HIS A 14 -7.30 -30.42 19.57
CA HIS A 14 -7.17 -31.87 19.72
C HIS A 14 -8.55 -32.44 20.09
N LYS A 15 -9.01 -33.44 19.34
CA LYS A 15 -9.92 -34.46 19.85
C LYS A 15 -9.07 -35.70 20.12
N GLY A 16 -9.15 -36.26 21.32
CA GLY A 16 -8.74 -37.65 21.55
C GLY A 16 -9.77 -38.60 20.95
N CYS A 17 -9.39 -39.85 20.70
CA CYS A 17 -10.34 -40.89 20.35
C CYS A 17 -11.13 -41.31 21.58
N ASP A 18 -12.45 -41.49 21.42
CA ASP A 18 -13.16 -42.48 22.21
C ASP A 18 -12.83 -43.86 21.66
N LEU A 19 -12.41 -44.79 22.52
CA LEU A 19 -12.50 -46.22 22.29
C LEU A 19 -13.12 -46.86 23.52
N THR A 20 -14.19 -47.62 23.30
CA THR A 20 -14.99 -48.26 24.32
C THR A 20 -14.47 -49.65 24.64
N GLU A 21 -14.24 -49.96 25.91
CA GLU A 21 -14.27 -51.34 26.40
C GLU A 21 -14.80 -51.41 27.85
N GLN A 22 -15.25 -52.59 28.27
CA GLN A 22 -16.17 -52.77 29.40
C GLN A 22 -15.51 -53.22 30.72
N PRO A 23 -16.22 -53.14 31.88
CA PRO A 23 -15.57 -53.10 33.19
C PRO A 23 -15.48 -54.45 33.91
N THR A 24 -14.57 -54.51 34.90
CA THR A 24 -14.59 -55.49 35.99
C THR A 24 -14.50 -54.78 37.34
N ALA A 25 -15.27 -55.21 38.33
CA ALA A 25 -15.47 -54.51 39.60
C ALA A 25 -14.73 -55.14 40.79
N ARG A 26 -14.46 -54.32 41.83
CA ARG A 26 -14.63 -54.60 43.28
C ARG A 26 -14.26 -53.33 44.08
N GLU A 27 -15.10 -52.88 45.02
CA GLU A 27 -15.21 -53.30 46.44
C GLU A 27 -13.90 -53.04 47.25
N ASN A 28 -13.92 -52.47 48.47
CA ASN A 28 -15.03 -52.05 49.33
C ASN A 28 -14.56 -51.05 50.42
N GLN A 29 -15.48 -50.17 50.90
CA GLN A 29 -15.55 -49.64 52.29
C GLN A 29 -14.36 -48.80 52.86
N THR A 30 -14.46 -47.95 53.90
CA THR A 30 -15.55 -47.18 54.57
C THR A 30 -14.90 -46.09 55.45
N ASN A 31 -15.47 -44.88 55.51
CA ASN A 31 -15.95 -44.29 56.78
C ASN A 31 -16.65 -42.92 56.60
N ASN A 32 -17.57 -42.61 57.52
CA ASN A 32 -18.42 -41.42 57.49
C ASN A 32 -18.10 -40.42 58.62
N GLN A 33 -18.01 -39.13 58.28
CA GLN A 33 -18.36 -37.94 59.09
C GLN A 33 -18.11 -36.69 58.21
N GLY A 34 -18.88 -35.61 58.24
CA GLY A 34 -20.13 -35.33 58.95
C GLY A 34 -20.59 -33.90 58.63
N GLU A 35 -21.58 -33.77 57.72
CA GLU A 35 -22.33 -32.57 57.30
C GLU A 35 -21.77 -31.13 57.50
N SER A 36 -21.67 -30.37 56.39
CA SER A 36 -22.43 -29.11 56.26
C SER A 36 -22.55 -28.64 54.80
N LYS A 37 -23.64 -27.92 54.47
CA LYS A 37 -23.95 -27.41 53.12
C LYS A 37 -23.77 -25.88 53.06
N ARG A 38 -22.99 -25.36 52.09
CA ARG A 38 -23.36 -24.21 51.20
C ARG A 38 -22.19 -23.65 50.35
N THR A 39 -22.47 -23.53 49.04
CA THR A 39 -22.03 -22.47 48.09
C THR A 39 -20.70 -21.72 48.28
N MET A 40 -19.75 -21.85 47.33
CA MET A 40 -19.18 -20.66 46.65
C MET A 40 -18.38 -20.96 45.35
N GLY A 41 -19.05 -20.97 44.20
CA GLY A 41 -18.40 -20.98 42.88
C GLY A 41 -17.88 -19.60 42.44
N ARG A 42 -17.01 -18.93 43.22
CA ARG A 42 -16.54 -17.56 42.88
C ARG A 42 -15.17 -17.11 43.42
N LYS A 43 -14.20 -18.02 43.63
CA LYS A 43 -12.84 -17.65 44.10
C LYS A 43 -11.64 -18.03 43.19
N SER A 44 -11.74 -19.04 42.32
CA SER A 44 -10.60 -19.48 41.48
C SER A 44 -10.12 -18.43 40.47
N SER A 45 -11.04 -17.69 39.84
CA SER A 45 -10.71 -16.71 38.79
C SER A 45 -9.96 -15.46 39.27
N LYS A 46 -9.91 -15.17 40.58
CA LYS A 46 -9.05 -14.10 41.11
C LYS A 46 -7.60 -14.59 41.24
N LYS A 47 -7.40 -15.73 41.90
CA LYS A 47 -6.05 -16.26 42.21
C LYS A 47 -5.21 -16.54 40.96
N MET A 48 -5.84 -16.90 39.83
CA MET A 48 -5.14 -17.06 38.53
C MET A 48 -4.66 -15.73 37.92
N ARG A 49 -5.42 -14.63 38.08
CA ARG A 49 -5.01 -13.29 37.62
C ARG A 49 -3.95 -12.68 38.53
N GLU A 50 -4.06 -12.95 39.83
CA GLU A 50 -3.10 -12.57 40.86
C GLU A 50 -1.73 -13.24 40.60
N LEU A 51 -1.73 -14.55 40.31
CA LEU A 51 -0.52 -15.29 39.91
C LEU A 51 0.11 -14.76 38.61
N MET A 52 -0.71 -14.44 37.59
CA MET A 52 -0.24 -13.83 36.34
C MET A 52 0.41 -12.46 36.57
N LEU A 53 -0.18 -11.62 37.44
CA LEU A 53 0.41 -10.32 37.82
C LEU A 53 1.71 -10.51 38.61
N THR A 54 1.79 -11.48 39.53
CA THR A 54 3.04 -11.80 40.22
C THR A 54 4.13 -12.27 39.26
N ILE A 55 3.80 -13.07 38.24
CA ILE A 55 4.77 -13.56 37.25
C ILE A 55 5.26 -12.43 36.34
N LEU A 56 4.37 -11.54 35.88
CA LEU A 56 4.76 -10.36 35.07
C LEU A 56 5.69 -9.41 35.86
N LEU A 57 5.32 -9.07 37.09
CA LEU A 57 6.16 -8.24 37.97
C LEU A 57 7.49 -8.90 38.37
N LYS A 58 7.60 -10.24 38.27
CA LYS A 58 8.85 -10.97 38.50
C LYS A 58 9.80 -10.94 37.30
N LEU A 59 9.29 -10.66 36.09
CA LEU A 59 10.11 -10.58 34.87
C LEU A 59 10.78 -9.20 34.73
N GLU A 60 10.12 -8.13 35.16
CA GLU A 60 10.71 -6.78 35.18
C GLU A 60 11.79 -6.60 36.25
N SER A 61 11.86 -7.49 37.26
CA SER A 61 12.80 -7.38 38.39
C SER A 61 14.12 -8.13 38.24
N VAL A 62 14.40 -8.78 37.11
CA VAL A 62 15.59 -9.65 36.93
C VAL A 62 16.79 -8.94 36.30
N SER A 63 16.61 -7.73 35.75
CA SER A 63 17.69 -6.96 35.09
C SER A 63 18.47 -6.01 36.03
N ARG A 64 18.48 -6.25 37.36
CA ARG A 64 19.24 -5.44 38.33
C ARG A 64 19.94 -6.28 39.40
N GLY A 65 21.18 -6.67 39.09
CA GLY A 65 22.30 -6.77 40.03
C GLY A 65 22.28 -7.83 41.14
N ASN A 66 23.32 -8.66 41.18
CA ASN A 66 24.12 -8.80 42.40
C ASN A 66 25.57 -9.18 42.04
N ALA A 67 26.54 -8.65 42.78
CA ALA A 67 27.95 -8.97 42.62
C ALA A 67 28.69 -8.76 43.96
N ASP A 68 29.33 -9.82 44.45
CA ASP A 68 30.26 -9.81 45.58
C ASP A 68 31.62 -10.27 45.01
N ASP A 69 32.53 -9.33 44.75
CA ASP A 69 33.58 -8.81 45.65
C ASP A 69 34.78 -9.75 45.81
N ASN A 70 35.91 -9.30 45.25
CA ASN A 70 37.23 -9.58 45.82
C ASN A 70 38.27 -8.51 45.43
N SER A 71 38.34 -7.45 46.24
CA SER A 71 39.54 -6.71 46.63
C SER A 71 40.56 -6.13 45.58
N ARG A 72 40.33 -4.84 45.23
CA ARG A 72 41.33 -3.73 45.05
C ARG A 72 42.32 -3.76 43.84
N PRO A 73 42.85 -2.58 43.41
CA PRO A 73 42.33 -1.20 43.44
C PRO A 73 42.25 -0.56 42.04
N ARG A 74 41.75 0.68 41.95
CA ARG A 74 41.53 1.41 40.68
C ARG A 74 42.79 2.06 40.10
N MET A 75 42.75 2.33 38.81
CA MET A 75 43.15 3.65 38.28
C MET A 75 41.98 4.23 37.47
N ASP A 76 41.50 5.40 37.89
CA ASP A 76 40.39 6.11 37.23
C ASP A 76 40.89 6.94 36.03
N LYS A 77 40.18 6.88 34.90
CA LYS A 77 40.17 7.94 33.88
C LYS A 77 38.74 8.19 33.42
N ASN A 78 38.14 9.27 33.94
CA ASN A 78 36.79 9.69 33.59
C ASN A 78 36.71 10.20 32.14
N ALA A 79 35.69 9.74 31.41
CA ALA A 79 35.07 10.47 30.31
C ALA A 79 33.56 10.45 30.56
N THR A 80 32.93 11.61 30.66
CA THR A 80 31.60 11.75 31.28
C THR A 80 30.47 11.53 30.29
N ARG A 81 30.07 10.27 30.03
CA ARG A 81 28.75 10.00 29.43
C ARG A 81 27.65 10.45 30.41
N VAL A 82 26.90 11.49 30.05
CA VAL A 82 25.79 12.03 30.84
C VAL A 82 24.67 10.98 30.93
N PRO A 83 24.09 10.69 32.11
CA PRO A 83 22.95 9.78 32.20
C PRO A 83 21.77 10.28 31.38
N GLN A 84 21.10 9.38 30.64
CA GLN A 84 19.93 9.71 29.83
C GLN A 84 18.88 10.45 30.68
N THR A 85 18.57 11.70 30.32
CA THR A 85 17.41 12.40 30.86
C THR A 85 16.15 11.73 30.33
N SER A 86 15.36 11.14 31.22
CA SER A 86 14.06 10.58 30.87
C SER A 86 13.18 11.69 30.29
N PHE A 87 12.92 11.65 28.97
CA PHE A 87 12.10 12.65 28.30
C PHE A 87 10.67 12.53 28.83
N LEU A 88 10.27 13.48 29.68
CA LEU A 88 8.92 13.52 30.22
C LEU A 88 7.99 13.95 29.09
N ARG A 89 7.18 12.99 28.61
CA ARG A 89 6.10 13.22 27.65
C ARG A 89 5.23 14.37 28.17
N GLN A 90 5.24 15.49 27.47
CA GLN A 90 4.49 16.67 27.87
C GLN A 90 2.98 16.38 27.69
N GLN A 91 2.15 16.97 28.54
CA GLN A 91 0.71 16.71 28.53
C GLN A 91 0.00 17.78 27.71
N VAL A 92 -0.42 17.39 26.51
CA VAL A 92 -1.16 18.24 25.57
C VAL A 92 -2.34 18.91 26.28
N ASP A 93 -2.45 20.22 26.12
CA ASP A 93 -3.54 20.99 26.70
C ASP A 93 -4.91 20.57 26.13
N PRO A 94 -6.01 20.65 26.92
CA PRO A 94 -7.33 20.17 26.49
C PRO A 94 -7.88 20.88 25.25
N GLU A 95 -7.45 22.10 24.97
CA GLU A 95 -7.90 22.90 23.82
C GLU A 95 -7.27 22.38 22.52
N THR A 96 -5.95 22.16 22.50
CA THR A 96 -5.23 21.53 21.39
C THR A 96 -5.71 20.09 21.17
N ALA A 97 -5.93 19.33 22.24
CA ALA A 97 -6.46 17.97 22.15
C ALA A 97 -7.89 17.94 21.57
N LYS A 98 -8.73 18.90 21.94
CA LYS A 98 -10.08 19.08 21.37
C LYS A 98 -10.01 19.45 19.88
N TYR A 99 -9.14 20.40 19.51
CA TYR A 99 -8.95 20.83 18.12
C TYR A 99 -8.62 19.64 17.20
N PHE A 100 -7.59 18.84 17.53
CA PHE A 100 -7.23 17.69 16.71
C PHE A 100 -8.28 16.57 16.70
N ALA A 101 -9.16 16.49 17.72
CA ALA A 101 -10.31 15.59 17.70
C ALA A 101 -11.41 16.12 16.76
N GLU A 102 -11.71 17.42 16.75
CA GLU A 102 -12.70 18.03 15.85
C GLU A 102 -12.24 17.94 14.37
N ILE A 103 -10.95 18.17 14.09
CA ILE A 103 -10.35 17.97 12.76
C ILE A 103 -10.44 16.50 12.30
N ALA A 104 -10.15 15.54 13.17
CA ALA A 104 -10.27 14.11 12.83
C ALA A 104 -11.72 13.73 12.45
N ASN A 105 -12.70 14.14 13.25
CA ASN A 105 -14.12 13.90 12.97
C ASN A 105 -14.57 14.55 11.65
N ALA A 106 -14.06 15.73 11.29
CA ALA A 106 -14.37 16.38 10.02
C ALA A 106 -13.83 15.59 8.81
N ILE A 107 -12.59 15.07 8.90
CA ILE A 107 -11.96 14.31 7.82
C ILE A 107 -12.59 12.92 7.65
N GLU A 108 -13.01 12.26 8.74
CA GLU A 108 -13.71 10.96 8.66
C GLU A 108 -15.21 11.08 8.30
N GLY A 109 -15.86 12.21 8.65
CA GLY A 109 -17.31 12.36 8.60
C GLY A 109 -17.92 12.81 7.27
N THR A 110 -17.10 13.20 6.27
CA THR A 110 -17.60 13.84 5.04
C THR A 110 -16.80 13.48 3.79
N GLU A 111 -17.46 13.40 2.63
CA GLU A 111 -16.81 13.35 1.31
C GLU A 111 -16.23 14.74 0.96
N ILE A 112 -15.12 15.11 1.60
CA ILE A 112 -14.38 16.35 1.33
C ILE A 112 -13.63 16.23 0.00
N ASP A 113 -13.69 17.30 -0.80
CA ASP A 113 -12.96 17.43 -2.07
C ASP A 113 -11.43 17.31 -1.83
N PRO A 114 -10.64 16.59 -2.65
CA PRO A 114 -9.20 16.41 -2.38
C PRO A 114 -8.41 17.73 -2.34
N GLU A 115 -8.81 18.76 -3.11
CA GLU A 115 -8.19 20.10 -3.00
C GLU A 115 -8.47 20.72 -1.61
N GLU A 116 -9.71 20.60 -1.11
CA GLU A 116 -10.17 21.14 0.17
C GLU A 116 -9.58 20.37 1.37
N ARG A 117 -9.49 19.04 1.28
CA ARG A 117 -8.81 18.18 2.26
C ARG A 117 -7.34 18.55 2.41
N SER A 118 -6.64 18.85 1.30
CA SER A 118 -5.22 19.21 1.37
C SER A 118 -4.97 20.54 2.10
N VAL A 119 -5.86 21.52 1.92
CA VAL A 119 -5.81 22.80 2.65
C VAL A 119 -6.12 22.59 4.14
N ILE A 120 -7.15 21.80 4.48
CA ILE A 120 -7.48 21.46 5.89
C ILE A 120 -6.29 20.76 6.56
N CYS A 121 -5.67 19.77 5.89
CA CYS A 121 -4.51 19.06 6.42
C CYS A 121 -3.27 19.96 6.56
N GLY A 122 -3.03 20.89 5.63
CA GLY A 122 -1.95 21.86 5.73
C GLY A 122 -2.10 22.81 6.92
N ASN A 123 -3.27 23.43 7.05
CA ASN A 123 -3.58 24.36 8.14
C ASN A 123 -3.44 23.69 9.52
N ALA A 124 -3.99 22.48 9.68
CA ALA A 124 -3.89 21.74 10.93
C ALA A 124 -2.46 21.24 11.26
N LEU A 125 -1.54 21.21 10.29
CA LEU A 125 -0.12 20.95 10.54
C LEU A 125 0.64 22.21 10.99
N GLU A 126 0.27 23.42 10.57
CA GLU A 126 0.87 24.65 11.12
C GLU A 126 0.51 24.85 12.60
N GLU A 127 -0.68 24.41 13.05
CA GLU A 127 -1.04 24.39 14.48
C GLU A 127 -0.19 23.43 15.34
N THR A 128 0.64 22.56 14.73
CA THR A 128 1.59 21.71 15.46
C THR A 128 2.88 22.45 15.86
N ARG A 129 3.10 23.66 15.35
CA ARG A 129 4.39 24.34 15.33
C ARG A 129 4.91 24.69 16.74
N GLY A 130 6.10 24.19 17.07
CA GLY A 130 6.70 24.23 18.41
C GLY A 130 6.22 23.14 19.37
N LYS A 131 5.11 22.46 19.08
CA LYS A 131 4.54 21.32 19.83
C LYS A 131 4.73 19.98 19.12
N GLU A 132 5.48 19.91 18.02
CA GLU A 132 5.48 18.77 17.09
C GLU A 132 5.82 17.46 17.79
N ALA A 133 6.85 17.48 18.65
CA ALA A 133 7.27 16.29 19.41
C ALA A 133 6.29 15.87 20.51
N GLU A 134 5.51 16.80 21.04
CA GLU A 134 4.48 16.50 22.05
C GLU A 134 3.28 15.83 21.37
N LEU A 135 2.77 16.44 20.28
CA LEU A 135 1.61 15.96 19.54
C LEU A 135 1.91 14.66 18.78
N ALA A 136 3.08 14.53 18.15
CA ALA A 136 3.48 13.31 17.45
C ALA A 136 3.72 12.14 18.39
N THR A 137 4.13 12.38 19.64
CA THR A 137 4.34 11.31 20.64
C THR A 137 3.13 11.05 21.51
N ASP A 138 2.02 11.80 21.38
CA ASP A 138 0.75 11.46 22.04
C ASP A 138 0.11 10.19 21.43
N TYR A 139 -0.69 9.46 22.21
CA TYR A 139 -1.30 8.21 21.80
C TYR A 139 -2.53 8.39 20.90
N ILE A 140 -3.25 9.51 21.02
CA ILE A 140 -4.47 9.78 20.25
C ILE A 140 -4.12 10.68 19.06
N ILE A 141 -3.51 11.83 19.31
CA ILE A 141 -3.26 12.87 18.30
C ILE A 141 -2.29 12.39 17.21
N SER A 142 -1.37 11.46 17.52
CA SER A 142 -0.52 10.80 16.52
C SER A 142 -1.31 10.12 15.39
N HIS A 143 -2.52 9.61 15.64
CA HIS A 143 -3.37 9.01 14.60
C HIS A 143 -4.00 10.09 13.71
N THR A 144 -4.43 11.23 14.29
CA THR A 144 -4.82 12.41 13.52
C THR A 144 -3.66 12.89 12.66
N LEU A 145 -2.46 13.07 13.23
CA LEU A 145 -1.28 13.56 12.51
C LEU A 145 -0.90 12.66 11.32
N GLN A 146 -0.96 11.34 11.46
CA GLN A 146 -0.78 10.42 10.32
C GLN A 146 -1.78 10.74 9.19
N THR A 147 -3.06 10.91 9.52
CA THR A 147 -4.12 11.26 8.56
C THR A 147 -3.92 12.64 7.92
N LEU A 148 -3.35 13.61 8.64
CA LEU A 148 -2.99 14.92 8.11
C LEU A 148 -1.79 14.83 7.16
N LEU A 149 -0.77 14.04 7.51
CA LEU A 149 0.46 13.86 6.71
C LEU A 149 0.24 13.06 5.42
N GLU A 150 -0.76 12.16 5.39
CA GLU A 150 -1.21 11.50 4.15
C GLU A 150 -2.08 12.42 3.26
N GLY A 151 -2.55 13.57 3.77
CA GLY A 151 -3.48 14.46 3.05
C GLY A 151 -2.94 15.84 2.68
N CYS A 152 -1.89 16.33 3.34
CA CYS A 152 -1.36 17.69 3.14
C CYS A 152 -0.54 17.86 1.86
N SER A 153 -0.21 19.11 1.51
CA SER A 153 0.72 19.39 0.41
C SER A 153 2.18 19.16 0.80
N LEU A 154 3.04 18.97 -0.20
CA LEU A 154 4.47 18.71 0.00
C LEU A 154 5.17 19.79 0.85
N ASP A 155 4.82 21.06 0.69
CA ASP A 155 5.42 22.15 1.49
C ASP A 155 5.14 22.00 2.99
N HIS A 156 3.91 21.63 3.37
CA HIS A 156 3.54 21.40 4.77
C HIS A 156 4.23 20.15 5.31
N LEU A 157 4.27 19.07 4.51
CA LEU A 157 4.95 17.82 4.84
C LEU A 157 6.47 18.01 5.07
N CYS A 158 7.13 18.72 4.16
CA CYS A 158 8.54 19.08 4.26
C CYS A 158 8.79 20.10 5.40
N SER A 159 7.84 20.98 5.73
CA SER A 159 7.98 21.93 6.83
C SER A 159 7.84 21.24 8.19
N PHE A 160 6.83 20.37 8.36
CA PHE A 160 6.64 19.55 9.56
C PHE A 160 7.89 18.71 9.89
N LEU A 161 8.43 17.97 8.90
CA LEU A 161 9.66 17.19 9.07
C LEU A 161 10.88 18.06 9.44
N GLN A 162 10.96 19.29 8.92
CA GLN A 162 12.04 20.22 9.26
C GLN A 162 11.92 20.81 10.66
N SER A 163 10.72 21.00 11.20
CA SER A 163 10.52 21.47 12.58
C SER A 163 10.74 20.35 13.60
N CYS A 164 10.27 19.13 13.28
CA CYS A 164 10.55 17.90 14.03
C CYS A 164 12.05 17.65 14.23
N ALA A 165 12.93 18.14 13.34
CA ALA A 165 14.38 17.94 13.37
C ALA A 165 15.00 18.16 14.76
N SER A 166 14.59 19.19 15.50
CA SER A 166 15.15 19.53 16.83
C SER A 166 15.00 18.43 17.89
N LYS A 167 13.99 17.56 17.74
CA LYS A 167 13.67 16.45 18.66
C LYS A 167 13.53 15.11 17.92
N PHE A 168 13.99 15.02 16.67
CA PHE A 168 13.63 13.93 15.74
C PHE A 168 13.98 12.55 16.29
N SER A 169 15.18 12.38 16.84
CA SER A 169 15.64 11.11 17.42
C SER A 169 14.75 10.61 18.56
N HIS A 170 14.11 11.51 19.32
CA HIS A 170 13.11 11.14 20.33
C HIS A 170 11.78 10.73 19.68
N ILE A 171 11.28 11.52 18.71
CA ILE A 171 10.01 11.21 18.01
C ILE A 171 10.12 9.85 17.30
N ALA A 172 11.22 9.60 16.60
CA ALA A 172 11.50 8.34 15.90
C ALA A 172 11.66 7.14 16.86
N ALA A 173 12.12 7.36 18.09
CA ALA A 173 12.28 6.32 19.11
C ALA A 173 10.99 6.05 19.93
N ASP A 174 9.97 6.90 19.82
CA ASP A 174 8.68 6.71 20.48
C ASP A 174 7.76 5.73 19.73
N ARG A 175 6.90 5.06 20.48
CA ARG A 175 5.92 4.08 19.99
C ARG A 175 4.83 4.67 19.10
N SER A 176 4.54 5.96 19.23
CA SER A 176 3.52 6.69 18.46
C SER A 176 4.19 7.59 17.43
N GLY A 177 5.22 8.33 17.85
CA GLY A 177 5.98 9.24 17.01
C GLY A 177 6.68 8.57 15.82
N SER A 178 7.15 7.33 15.99
CA SER A 178 7.71 6.55 14.87
C SER A 178 6.70 6.38 13.73
N HIS A 179 5.45 6.01 14.01
CA HIS A 179 4.42 5.85 12.98
C HIS A 179 4.03 7.18 12.33
N VAL A 180 4.05 8.31 13.06
CA VAL A 180 3.89 9.65 12.48
C VAL A 180 5.01 9.96 11.49
N VAL A 181 6.27 9.67 11.86
CA VAL A 181 7.45 9.90 11.01
C VAL A 181 7.48 8.94 9.81
N GLU A 182 7.21 7.65 9.99
CA GLU A 182 7.12 6.69 8.87
C GLU A 182 6.01 7.07 7.90
N THR A 183 4.88 7.59 8.38
CA THR A 183 3.80 8.09 7.52
C THR A 183 4.22 9.34 6.76
N ALA A 184 4.97 10.25 7.37
CA ALA A 184 5.56 11.40 6.66
C ALA A 184 6.56 10.95 5.57
N LEU A 185 7.44 9.98 5.87
CA LEU A 185 8.38 9.41 4.89
C LEU A 185 7.65 8.66 3.76
N LYS A 186 6.57 7.94 4.07
CA LYS A 186 5.70 7.29 3.07
C LYS A 186 4.99 8.31 2.19
N SER A 187 4.46 9.38 2.77
CA SER A 187 3.82 10.48 2.03
C SER A 187 4.81 11.14 1.07
N LEU A 188 6.05 11.42 1.54
CA LEU A 188 7.13 11.92 0.69
C LEU A 188 7.42 11.01 -0.51
N SER A 189 7.31 9.68 -0.35
CA SER A 189 7.64 8.73 -1.42
C SER A 189 6.76 8.88 -2.67
N PHE A 190 5.52 9.36 -2.53
CA PHE A 190 4.63 9.62 -3.67
C PHE A 190 5.07 10.82 -4.53
N HIS A 191 5.78 11.79 -3.95
CA HIS A 191 6.27 12.99 -4.65
C HIS A 191 7.61 12.78 -5.39
N LEU A 192 8.27 11.63 -5.21
CA LEU A 192 9.59 11.36 -5.79
C LEU A 192 9.60 11.12 -7.30
N GLN A 193 8.44 10.91 -7.93
CA GLN A 193 8.34 10.78 -9.39
C GLN A 193 8.53 12.10 -10.14
N ASP A 194 8.42 13.23 -9.43
CA ASP A 194 8.55 14.57 -10.00
C ASP A 194 9.86 15.22 -9.52
N ASN A 195 10.73 15.52 -10.48
CA ASN A 195 12.08 16.04 -10.25
C ASN A 195 12.08 17.48 -9.71
N GLU A 196 11.02 18.28 -9.92
CA GLU A 196 10.97 19.66 -9.39
C GLU A 196 10.90 19.64 -7.86
N ASN A 197 10.27 18.62 -7.28
CA ASN A 197 10.13 18.42 -5.84
C ASN A 197 11.43 17.97 -5.15
N HIS A 198 12.38 17.37 -5.88
CA HIS A 198 13.56 16.71 -5.30
C HIS A 198 14.39 17.64 -4.41
N SER A 199 14.58 18.91 -4.80
CA SER A 199 15.39 19.86 -4.02
C SER A 199 14.74 20.24 -2.68
N LEU A 200 13.41 20.37 -2.63
CA LEU A 200 12.66 20.62 -1.40
C LEU A 200 12.72 19.42 -0.45
N ILE A 201 12.58 18.22 -1.01
CA ILE A 201 12.65 16.96 -0.28
C ILE A 201 14.06 16.71 0.28
N GLU A 202 15.10 16.84 -0.54
CA GLU A 202 16.49 16.67 -0.10
C GLU A 202 16.86 17.66 1.02
N LYS A 203 16.41 18.91 0.92
CA LYS A 203 16.58 19.94 1.95
C LYS A 203 15.90 19.58 3.27
N ALA A 204 14.70 19.00 3.23
CA ALA A 204 14.00 18.53 4.42
C ALA A 204 14.70 17.32 5.05
N LEU A 205 15.00 16.29 4.24
CA LEU A 205 15.68 15.07 4.68
C LEU A 205 17.09 15.35 5.21
N THR A 206 17.81 16.32 4.64
CA THR A 206 19.14 16.75 5.15
C THR A 206 19.08 17.26 6.59
N LYS A 207 18.02 17.95 7.02
CA LYS A 207 17.86 18.34 8.44
C LYS A 207 17.59 17.12 9.32
N VAL A 208 16.76 16.19 8.85
CA VAL A 208 16.46 14.92 9.54
C VAL A 208 17.73 14.09 9.74
N CYS A 209 18.54 13.89 8.70
CA CYS A 209 19.83 13.20 8.78
C CYS A 209 20.74 13.82 9.84
N LYS A 210 20.89 15.15 9.83
CA LYS A 210 21.75 15.86 10.80
C LYS A 210 21.26 15.71 12.24
N ALA A 211 19.95 15.63 12.48
CA ALA A 211 19.39 15.37 13.80
C ALA A 211 19.68 13.94 14.30
N ILE A 212 19.56 12.95 13.42
CA ILE A 212 19.86 11.54 13.74
C ILE A 212 21.34 11.36 14.08
N VAL A 213 22.24 11.95 13.29
CA VAL A 213 23.70 11.83 13.44
C VAL A 213 24.23 12.35 14.79
N VAL A 214 23.48 13.18 15.52
CA VAL A 214 23.84 13.60 16.90
C VAL A 214 23.84 12.43 17.90
N ASN A 215 22.96 11.43 17.70
CA ASN A 215 22.91 10.21 18.51
C ASN A 215 22.29 9.06 17.69
N PRO A 216 23.04 8.46 16.76
CA PRO A 216 22.52 7.41 15.90
C PRO A 216 22.34 6.09 16.65
N VAL A 217 23.18 5.81 17.65
CA VAL A 217 23.22 4.53 18.39
C VAL A 217 21.89 4.26 19.08
N ASP A 218 21.32 5.25 19.79
CA ASP A 218 20.02 5.09 20.46
C ASP A 218 18.88 4.85 19.44
N VAL A 219 18.89 5.51 18.28
CA VAL A 219 17.85 5.33 17.24
C VAL A 219 18.00 3.97 16.53
N MET A 220 19.23 3.54 16.24
CA MET A 220 19.53 2.24 15.62
C MET A 220 19.18 1.07 16.54
N CYS A 221 19.48 1.18 17.84
CA CYS A 221 19.22 0.12 18.82
C CYS A 221 17.76 0.06 19.30
N ASN A 222 16.94 1.06 18.97
CA ASN A 222 15.54 1.15 19.40
C ASN A 222 14.58 0.41 18.45
N CYS A 223 13.57 -0.25 19.02
CA CYS A 223 12.59 -1.07 18.29
C CYS A 223 11.65 -0.29 17.35
N HIS A 224 11.48 1.01 17.58
CA HIS A 224 10.74 1.96 16.76
C HIS A 224 11.67 2.78 15.85
N GLY A 225 12.79 3.28 16.38
CA GLY A 225 13.78 4.05 15.63
C GLY A 225 14.40 3.27 14.46
N SER A 226 14.65 1.97 14.65
CA SER A 226 15.12 1.08 13.59
C SER A 226 14.11 0.82 12.47
N HIS A 227 12.82 1.10 12.67
CA HIS A 227 11.84 1.14 11.58
C HIS A 227 12.02 2.43 10.76
N VAL A 228 11.95 3.60 11.42
CA VAL A 228 12.17 4.93 10.82
C VAL A 228 13.47 4.99 10.00
N LEU A 229 14.60 4.48 10.54
CA LEU A 229 15.88 4.49 9.82
C LEU A 229 15.90 3.62 8.57
N ARG A 230 15.25 2.45 8.59
CA ARG A 230 15.11 1.62 7.39
C ARG A 230 14.24 2.31 6.36
N SER A 231 13.12 2.88 6.79
CA SER A 231 12.19 3.62 5.96
C SER A 231 12.86 4.83 5.28
N LEU A 232 13.72 5.55 6.01
CA LEU A 232 14.54 6.65 5.48
C LEU A 232 15.59 6.17 4.45
N LEU A 233 16.28 5.06 4.71
CA LEU A 233 17.26 4.48 3.78
C LEU A 233 16.60 4.01 2.47
N CYS A 234 15.42 3.41 2.55
CA CYS A 234 14.63 3.00 1.37
C CYS A 234 14.21 4.21 0.53
N LEU A 235 13.81 5.30 1.19
CA LEU A 235 13.42 6.56 0.54
C LEU A 235 14.57 7.16 -0.28
N PHE A 236 15.80 7.14 0.21
CA PHE A 236 16.96 7.62 -0.56
C PHE A 236 17.27 6.80 -1.83
N LYS A 237 16.99 5.49 -1.79
CA LYS A 237 17.16 4.61 -2.95
C LYS A 237 15.98 4.70 -3.94
N GLY A 238 14.82 5.20 -3.50
CA GLY A 238 13.59 5.28 -4.29
C GLY A 238 12.80 3.97 -4.35
N VAL A 239 12.98 3.06 -3.38
CA VAL A 239 12.32 1.74 -3.37
C VAL A 239 11.10 1.76 -2.44
N PRO A 240 9.97 1.12 -2.80
CA PRO A 240 8.82 0.99 -1.92
C PRO A 240 9.18 0.39 -0.56
N LEU A 241 8.73 1.04 0.51
CA LEU A 241 9.03 0.71 1.91
C LEU A 241 8.75 -0.78 2.24
N GLU A 242 7.72 -1.36 1.64
CA GLU A 242 7.23 -2.71 1.94
C GLU A 242 8.22 -3.83 1.57
N GLU A 243 9.13 -3.61 0.61
CA GLU A 243 10.10 -4.63 0.16
C GLU A 243 11.10 -5.06 1.25
N PHE A 244 11.41 -4.17 2.19
CA PHE A 244 12.48 -4.39 3.18
C PHE A 244 12.01 -4.94 4.53
N HIS A 245 10.70 -4.89 4.83
CA HIS A 245 10.22 -5.18 6.17
C HIS A 245 9.86 -6.66 6.43
N SER A 246 9.66 -7.52 5.41
CA SER A 246 9.27 -8.92 5.69
C SER A 246 9.53 -10.00 4.61
N SER A 247 10.79 -10.30 4.30
CA SER A 247 11.13 -11.62 3.71
C SER A 247 11.17 -12.70 4.80
N LYS A 248 10.14 -13.55 4.90
CA LYS A 248 10.19 -14.75 5.77
C LYS A 248 11.28 -15.69 5.26
N SER A 249 11.97 -16.42 6.14
CA SER A 249 13.11 -17.28 5.76
C SER A 249 12.78 -18.31 4.67
N SER A 250 11.57 -18.86 4.65
CA SER A 250 11.10 -19.76 3.58
C SER A 250 10.85 -19.08 2.24
N VAL A 251 10.55 -17.77 2.23
CA VAL A 251 10.38 -16.96 1.00
C VAL A 251 11.74 -16.55 0.47
N GLY A 252 12.62 -15.99 1.32
CA GLY A 252 14.00 -15.66 0.93
C GLY A 252 14.81 -16.88 0.47
N LEU A 253 14.58 -18.06 1.07
CA LEU A 253 15.14 -19.31 0.56
C LEU A 253 14.50 -19.71 -0.79
N ALA A 254 13.19 -19.59 -0.97
CA ALA A 254 12.55 -19.88 -2.26
C ALA A 254 13.01 -18.94 -3.39
N GLU A 255 13.36 -17.69 -3.08
CA GLU A 255 14.00 -16.72 -3.99
C GLU A 255 15.44 -17.13 -4.33
N ARG A 256 16.27 -17.43 -3.32
CA ARG A 256 17.65 -17.93 -3.51
C ARG A 256 17.71 -19.20 -4.36
N LEU A 257 16.74 -20.11 -4.20
CA LEU A 257 16.69 -21.38 -4.93
C LEU A 257 16.03 -21.30 -6.33
N ASN A 258 15.16 -20.31 -6.56
CA ASN A 258 14.55 -20.10 -7.88
C ASN A 258 15.28 -18.99 -8.65
N VAL A 259 16.40 -19.37 -9.27
CA VAL A 259 17.25 -18.54 -10.14
C VAL A 259 16.48 -17.73 -11.20
N LYS A 260 15.27 -18.17 -11.61
CA LYS A 260 14.39 -17.42 -12.54
C LYS A 260 13.59 -16.26 -11.91
N ALA A 261 13.53 -16.12 -10.59
CA ALA A 261 12.78 -15.05 -9.91
C ALA A 261 13.41 -13.65 -10.08
N ARG A 262 14.71 -13.56 -10.44
CA ARG A 262 15.35 -12.29 -10.82
C ARG A 262 15.02 -11.83 -12.25
N HIS A 263 14.33 -12.66 -13.05
CA HIS A 263 13.52 -12.14 -14.15
C HIS A 263 12.14 -11.76 -13.62
N ALA A 264 12.05 -10.52 -13.14
CA ALA A 264 10.79 -9.79 -13.11
C ALA A 264 10.23 -9.62 -14.54
N LYS A 265 9.09 -8.93 -14.66
CA LYS A 265 8.43 -8.59 -15.94
C LYS A 265 9.44 -8.05 -16.98
N ASP A 266 9.13 -8.30 -18.26
CA ASP A 266 9.95 -8.01 -19.45
C ASP A 266 10.12 -6.49 -19.75
N ASN A 267 10.64 -5.78 -18.75
CA ASN A 267 11.26 -4.49 -18.85
C ASN A 267 12.79 -4.72 -18.82
N GLY A 268 13.56 -3.87 -19.51
CA GLY A 268 15.02 -3.91 -19.42
C GLY A 268 15.55 -3.66 -18.00
N PRO A 269 16.87 -3.77 -17.77
CA PRO A 269 17.45 -3.60 -16.44
C PRO A 269 17.20 -2.20 -15.88
N LEU A 270 16.14 -2.06 -15.07
CA LEU A 270 15.99 -0.96 -14.15
C LEU A 270 17.07 -1.10 -13.08
N GLN A 271 18.25 -0.55 -13.39
CA GLN A 271 19.08 0.07 -12.37
C GLN A 271 18.19 1.10 -11.68
N SER A 272 17.72 0.76 -10.47
CA SER A 272 17.01 1.69 -9.58
C SER A 272 17.95 2.87 -9.33
N GLN A 273 17.77 3.95 -10.10
CA GLN A 273 18.55 5.16 -9.90
C GLN A 273 18.25 5.64 -8.48
N GLN A 274 19.27 5.60 -7.62
CA GLN A 274 19.20 6.16 -6.29
C GLN A 274 18.79 7.63 -6.44
N ILE A 275 17.70 8.02 -5.80
CA ILE A 275 17.09 9.34 -5.99
C ILE A 275 17.90 10.40 -5.24
N PHE A 276 18.41 10.06 -4.05
CA PHE A 276 19.29 10.93 -3.26
C PHE A 276 20.63 10.22 -2.96
N PRO A 277 21.47 9.96 -3.98
CA PRO A 277 22.66 9.12 -3.84
C PRO A 277 23.73 9.76 -2.95
N ASN A 278 23.90 11.07 -3.03
CA ASN A 278 24.87 11.81 -2.23
C ASN A 278 24.43 11.88 -0.76
N LEU A 279 23.14 12.13 -0.52
CA LEU A 279 22.56 12.13 0.84
C LEU A 279 22.64 10.76 1.49
N LEU A 280 22.36 9.67 0.74
CA LEU A 280 22.51 8.29 1.22
C LEU A 280 23.95 8.00 1.70
N LYS A 281 24.96 8.31 0.87
CA LYS A 281 26.37 8.09 1.19
C LYS A 281 26.80 8.88 2.42
N HIS A 282 26.55 10.18 2.41
CA HIS A 282 26.91 11.08 3.51
C HIS A 282 26.22 10.67 4.80
N PHE A 283 24.92 10.36 4.76
CA PHE A 283 24.18 9.91 5.94
C PHE A 283 24.70 8.59 6.51
N VAL A 284 24.98 7.58 5.68
CA VAL A 284 25.53 6.31 6.19
C VAL A 284 26.95 6.49 6.73
N SER A 285 27.81 7.25 6.06
CA SER A 285 29.16 7.55 6.55
C SER A 285 29.14 8.28 7.90
N GLU A 286 28.37 9.38 8.01
CA GLU A 286 28.25 10.14 9.27
C GLU A 286 27.63 9.33 10.41
N MET A 287 26.62 8.50 10.10
CA MET A 287 25.99 7.60 11.07
C MET A 287 26.96 6.55 11.61
N LEU A 288 27.86 6.02 10.78
CA LEU A 288 28.92 5.09 11.20
C LEU A 288 30.03 5.81 11.98
N ASN A 289 30.46 6.99 11.53
CA ASN A 289 31.49 7.79 12.17
C ASN A 289 31.08 8.16 13.61
N ALA A 290 29.85 8.66 13.78
CA ALA A 290 29.27 8.99 15.08
C ALA A 290 28.93 7.75 15.95
N ALA A 291 28.93 6.55 15.39
CA ALA A 291 28.72 5.29 16.10
C ALA A 291 30.01 4.44 16.27
N SER A 292 31.18 4.99 15.92
CA SER A 292 32.43 4.24 15.77
C SER A 292 32.91 3.53 17.04
N GLU A 293 32.65 4.08 18.23
CA GLU A 293 32.94 3.44 19.53
C GLU A 293 32.00 2.25 19.83
N ASP A 294 30.75 2.33 19.38
CA ASP A 294 29.66 1.42 19.75
C ASP A 294 29.38 0.35 18.64
N ILE A 295 30.22 0.26 17.59
CA ILE A 295 30.07 -0.74 16.50
C ILE A 295 29.92 -2.17 17.03
N SER A 296 30.66 -2.55 18.07
CA SER A 296 30.56 -3.89 18.68
C SER A 296 29.19 -4.17 19.32
N THR A 297 28.50 -3.14 19.81
CA THR A 297 27.12 -3.20 20.28
C THR A 297 26.14 -3.28 19.10
N LEU A 298 26.36 -2.49 18.05
CA LEU A 298 25.53 -2.47 16.85
C LEU A 298 25.57 -3.79 16.05
N GLN A 299 26.69 -4.52 16.09
CA GLN A 299 26.86 -5.83 15.47
C GLN A 299 25.93 -6.90 16.06
N VAL A 300 25.65 -6.85 17.37
CA VAL A 300 24.90 -7.90 18.10
C VAL A 300 23.47 -7.49 18.51
N ASN A 301 23.12 -6.21 18.44
CA ASN A 301 21.74 -5.75 18.67
C ASN A 301 20.85 -6.06 17.44
N GLN A 302 19.67 -6.64 17.71
CA GLN A 302 18.71 -7.08 16.69
C GLN A 302 18.22 -5.94 15.78
N PHE A 303 18.00 -4.75 16.34
CA PHE A 303 17.41 -3.61 15.65
C PHE A 303 18.44 -2.88 14.78
N SER A 304 19.65 -2.65 15.31
CA SER A 304 20.75 -2.05 14.55
C SER A 304 21.22 -2.97 13.42
N SER A 305 21.27 -4.29 13.64
CA SER A 305 21.57 -5.26 12.57
C SER A 305 20.59 -5.12 11.39
N LEU A 306 19.29 -4.93 11.64
CA LEU A 306 18.30 -4.71 10.57
C LEU A 306 18.52 -3.37 9.83
N VAL A 307 18.91 -2.31 10.53
CA VAL A 307 19.29 -1.03 9.90
C VAL A 307 20.54 -1.22 9.03
N LEU A 308 21.57 -1.89 9.53
CA LEU A 308 22.84 -2.12 8.82
C LEU A 308 22.68 -3.04 7.59
N GLN A 309 21.87 -4.11 7.70
CA GLN A 309 21.46 -4.93 6.54
C GLN A 309 20.75 -4.09 5.48
N THR A 310 19.93 -3.13 5.89
CA THR A 310 19.22 -2.23 4.97
C THR A 310 20.17 -1.19 4.37
N ALA A 311 21.16 -0.70 5.12
CA ALA A 311 22.20 0.19 4.61
C ALA A 311 23.08 -0.49 3.54
N LEU A 312 23.51 -1.73 3.77
CA LEU A 312 24.22 -2.56 2.78
C LEU A 312 23.41 -2.69 1.47
N LYS A 313 22.14 -3.10 1.58
CA LYS A 313 21.21 -3.22 0.44
C LYS A 313 20.89 -1.87 -0.23
N SER A 314 20.98 -0.77 0.51
CA SER A 314 20.73 0.59 0.00
C SER A 314 21.92 1.09 -0.81
N LEU A 315 23.14 0.85 -0.34
CA LEU A 315 24.39 1.23 -1.00
C LEU A 315 24.78 0.35 -2.19
N ALA A 316 24.02 -0.72 -2.51
CA ALA A 316 24.22 -1.52 -3.71
C ALA A 316 24.35 -0.65 -4.98
N GLY A 317 25.46 -0.80 -5.71
CA GLY A 317 25.87 0.07 -6.83
C GLY A 317 26.90 1.16 -6.47
N ASN A 318 27.23 1.34 -5.18
CA ASN A 318 28.28 2.25 -4.71
C ASN A 318 29.45 1.46 -4.08
N GLU A 319 30.17 0.68 -4.90
CA GLU A 319 31.19 -0.29 -4.45
C GLU A 319 32.20 0.24 -3.41
N GLN A 320 32.64 1.50 -3.53
CA GLN A 320 33.59 2.12 -2.57
C GLN A 320 32.99 2.25 -1.16
N GLU A 321 31.78 2.77 -1.05
CA GLU A 321 31.07 3.01 0.21
C GLU A 321 30.56 1.69 0.82
N LEU A 322 30.15 0.77 -0.07
CA LEU A 322 29.75 -0.58 0.29
C LEU A 322 30.92 -1.35 0.92
N LEU A 323 32.11 -1.28 0.32
CA LEU A 323 33.33 -1.87 0.86
C LEU A 323 33.79 -1.16 2.15
N HIS A 324 33.63 0.16 2.26
CA HIS A 324 33.93 0.90 3.50
C HIS A 324 33.02 0.44 4.65
N LEU A 325 31.69 0.44 4.46
CA LEU A 325 30.71 -0.08 5.43
C LEU A 325 31.03 -1.53 5.82
N ILE A 326 31.31 -2.41 4.85
CA ILE A 326 31.65 -3.82 5.14
C ILE A 326 32.93 -3.92 5.99
N ARG A 327 33.99 -3.14 5.71
CA ARG A 327 35.23 -3.15 6.51
C ARG A 327 34.97 -2.74 7.96
N VAL A 328 34.18 -1.69 8.19
CA VAL A 328 33.74 -1.26 9.53
C VAL A 328 32.95 -2.38 10.23
N LEU A 329 32.01 -3.04 9.54
CA LEU A 329 31.20 -4.13 10.09
C LEU A 329 31.95 -5.44 10.34
N LEU A 330 33.09 -5.65 9.69
CA LEU A 330 34.01 -6.75 9.98
C LEU A 330 34.99 -6.42 11.11
N GLY A 331 35.10 -5.15 11.51
CA GLY A 331 36.02 -4.70 12.56
C GLY A 331 37.47 -4.50 12.10
N SER A 332 37.69 -4.27 10.80
CA SER A 332 39.00 -3.86 10.26
C SER A 332 39.10 -2.34 10.31
N SER A 333 40.20 -1.80 10.85
CA SER A 333 40.42 -0.36 10.94
C SER A 333 40.63 0.28 9.56
N THR A 334 40.26 1.55 9.42
CA THR A 334 40.37 2.33 8.18
C THR A 334 41.81 2.66 7.78
N GLU A 335 42.77 2.45 8.68
CA GLU A 335 44.18 2.85 8.52
C GLU A 335 44.99 1.88 7.65
N SER A 336 44.57 0.62 7.50
CA SER A 336 45.30 -0.42 6.73
C SER A 336 45.02 -0.39 5.22
N ALA A 337 44.79 0.80 4.65
CA ALA A 337 44.38 1.00 3.25
C ALA A 337 45.33 0.38 2.19
N ASN A 338 46.58 0.09 2.55
CA ASN A 338 47.62 -0.48 1.69
C ASN A 338 47.94 -1.97 1.98
N ALA A 339 47.15 -2.67 2.81
CA ALA A 339 47.41 -4.07 3.16
C ALA A 339 46.68 -5.07 2.24
N GLU A 340 47.44 -5.97 1.60
CA GLU A 340 46.91 -7.09 0.79
C GLU A 340 46.20 -8.20 1.62
N ASN A 341 46.06 -8.01 2.93
CA ASN A 341 45.32 -8.88 3.83
C ASN A 341 44.28 -8.05 4.59
N LEU A 342 43.01 -8.17 4.23
CA LEU A 342 41.93 -7.36 4.82
C LEU A 342 41.50 -7.84 6.21
N LEU A 343 41.90 -9.05 6.62
CA LEU A 343 41.48 -9.72 7.85
C LEU A 343 42.67 -10.24 8.68
N GLU A 344 42.84 -9.68 9.88
CA GLU A 344 43.84 -10.14 10.85
C GLU A 344 43.36 -11.34 11.70
N GLY A 345 44.31 -12.10 12.26
CA GLY A 345 44.02 -13.27 13.11
C GLY A 345 43.19 -13.00 14.36
N LYS A 346 43.15 -11.76 14.87
CA LYS A 346 42.23 -11.35 15.95
C LYS A 346 40.80 -11.17 15.41
N THR A 347 40.66 -10.46 14.29
CA THR A 347 39.41 -10.20 13.58
C THR A 347 38.74 -11.51 13.15
N ILE A 348 39.50 -12.44 12.57
CA ILE A 348 39.03 -13.78 12.18
C ILE A 348 38.36 -14.52 13.35
N ARG A 349 38.99 -14.56 14.53
CA ARG A 349 38.42 -15.20 15.73
C ARG A 349 37.18 -14.48 16.25
N ASN A 350 37.14 -13.16 16.17
CA ASN A 350 35.96 -12.38 16.54
C ASN A 350 34.77 -12.68 15.62
N ILE A 351 34.98 -12.68 14.29
CA ILE A 351 33.93 -13.01 13.31
C ILE A 351 33.40 -14.43 13.55
N LEU A 352 34.28 -15.42 13.75
CA LEU A 352 33.87 -16.81 14.02
C LEU A 352 33.06 -17.00 15.31
N ARG A 353 33.24 -16.12 16.32
CA ARG A 353 32.36 -16.09 17.50
C ARG A 353 31.05 -15.36 17.19
N LEU A 354 31.10 -14.23 16.49
CA LEU A 354 29.94 -13.40 16.22
C LEU A 354 28.92 -14.07 15.26
N VAL A 355 29.34 -14.91 14.31
CA VAL A 355 28.38 -15.62 13.43
C VAL A 355 27.49 -16.64 14.15
N GLU A 356 27.79 -16.97 15.41
CA GLU A 356 26.92 -17.77 16.27
C GLU A 356 25.81 -16.91 16.93
N GLU A 357 25.97 -15.59 17.01
CA GLU A 357 24.95 -14.64 17.48
C GLU A 357 23.83 -14.40 16.44
N THR A 358 22.57 -14.34 16.89
CA THR A 358 21.41 -14.21 15.98
C THR A 358 21.47 -12.97 15.10
N ALA A 359 21.68 -11.79 15.70
CA ALA A 359 21.68 -10.52 14.97
C ALA A 359 22.85 -10.41 13.98
N TYR A 360 24.06 -10.85 14.36
CA TYR A 360 25.22 -10.79 13.49
C TYR A 360 25.20 -11.87 12.40
N SER A 361 24.59 -13.04 12.64
CA SER A 361 24.43 -14.06 11.60
C SER A 361 23.66 -13.54 10.38
N HIS A 362 22.53 -12.85 10.60
CA HIS A 362 21.77 -12.19 9.52
C HIS A 362 22.50 -10.97 8.92
N LEU A 363 23.30 -10.25 9.72
CA LEU A 363 24.17 -9.19 9.19
C LEU A 363 25.25 -9.77 8.25
N MET A 364 25.83 -10.91 8.61
CA MET A 364 26.82 -11.61 7.80
C MET A 364 26.21 -12.21 6.52
N GLU A 365 24.94 -12.65 6.53
CA GLU A 365 24.24 -13.01 5.29
C GLU A 365 24.22 -11.84 4.29
N ALA A 366 23.96 -10.61 4.76
CA ALA A 366 23.97 -9.42 3.92
C ALA A 366 25.40 -9.01 3.53
N ILE A 367 26.39 -9.12 4.43
CA ILE A 367 27.80 -8.87 4.08
C ILE A 367 28.25 -9.81 2.96
N LEU A 368 27.86 -11.09 2.98
CA LEU A 368 28.16 -12.06 1.93
C LEU A 368 27.40 -11.81 0.62
N GLU A 369 26.17 -11.26 0.66
CA GLU A 369 25.43 -10.82 -0.54
C GLU A 369 26.15 -9.67 -1.27
N PHE A 370 26.79 -8.76 -0.53
CA PHE A 370 27.40 -7.53 -1.05
C PHE A 370 28.93 -7.50 -1.06
N ALA A 371 29.60 -8.58 -0.66
CA ALA A 371 31.07 -8.63 -0.65
C ALA A 371 31.65 -8.58 -2.07
N PRO A 372 32.64 -7.69 -2.34
CA PRO A 372 33.53 -7.82 -3.49
C PRO A 372 34.21 -9.20 -3.49
N GLU A 373 34.57 -9.70 -4.67
CA GLU A 373 35.08 -11.08 -4.81
C GLU A 373 36.34 -11.32 -3.96
N THR A 374 37.33 -10.44 -4.00
CA THR A 374 38.54 -10.54 -3.16
C THR A 374 38.22 -10.74 -1.66
N LEU A 375 37.24 -10.00 -1.14
CA LEU A 375 36.81 -10.09 0.26
C LEU A 375 35.97 -11.34 0.55
N TYR A 376 35.08 -11.74 -0.37
CA TYR A 376 34.37 -13.02 -0.28
C TYR A 376 35.37 -14.19 -0.20
N ASN A 377 36.43 -14.15 -1.01
CA ASN A 377 37.46 -15.18 -1.07
C ASN A 377 38.29 -15.21 0.23
N GLU A 378 38.62 -14.05 0.81
CA GLU A 378 39.23 -13.98 2.16
C GLU A 378 38.31 -14.53 3.24
N LEU A 379 37.02 -14.18 3.25
CA LEU A 379 36.05 -14.68 4.23
C LEU A 379 35.91 -16.22 4.14
N LEU A 380 35.75 -16.77 2.93
CA LEU A 380 35.69 -18.22 2.72
C LEU A 380 36.97 -18.91 3.17
N THR A 381 38.14 -18.47 2.69
CA THR A 381 39.41 -19.20 2.88
C THR A 381 40.07 -18.98 4.24
N LYS A 382 39.96 -17.78 4.84
CA LYS A 382 40.63 -17.41 6.11
C LYS A 382 39.71 -17.47 7.33
N VAL A 383 38.39 -17.30 7.16
CA VAL A 383 37.42 -17.31 8.29
C VAL A 383 36.63 -18.61 8.36
N PHE A 384 35.93 -18.99 7.28
CA PHE A 384 34.90 -20.03 7.37
C PHE A 384 35.39 -21.46 7.07
N ARG A 385 36.45 -21.64 6.28
CA ARG A 385 37.05 -22.96 6.01
C ARG A 385 37.50 -23.65 7.31
N LYS A 386 37.35 -24.98 7.34
CA LYS A 386 37.50 -25.88 8.50
C LYS A 386 36.45 -25.68 9.60
N SER A 387 35.44 -24.84 9.36
CA SER A 387 34.32 -24.61 10.29
C SER A 387 32.94 -24.74 9.61
N LEU A 388 32.86 -25.02 8.30
CA LEU A 388 31.59 -24.97 7.55
C LEU A 388 30.57 -25.97 8.08
N PHE A 389 30.99 -27.21 8.39
CA PHE A 389 30.08 -28.21 8.97
C PHE A 389 29.59 -27.80 10.38
N ARG A 390 30.48 -27.27 11.24
CA ARG A 390 30.11 -26.77 12.58
C ARG A 390 29.11 -25.61 12.51
N MET A 391 29.33 -24.68 11.58
CA MET A 391 28.40 -23.57 11.34
C MET A 391 27.05 -24.08 10.80
N SER A 392 27.07 -25.05 9.89
CA SER A 392 25.87 -25.64 9.27
C SER A 392 24.94 -26.34 10.27
N THR A 393 25.49 -26.92 11.35
CA THR A 393 24.69 -27.55 12.41
C THR A 393 24.20 -26.54 13.47
N HIS A 394 24.82 -25.37 13.59
CA HIS A 394 24.40 -24.33 14.54
C HIS A 394 23.00 -23.75 14.22
N HIS A 395 22.32 -23.12 15.20
CA HIS A 395 20.97 -22.58 14.98
C HIS A 395 20.96 -21.23 14.23
N CYS A 396 22.02 -20.41 14.38
CA CYS A 396 22.19 -19.15 13.64
C CYS A 396 23.14 -19.29 12.43
N ALA A 397 24.36 -19.80 12.67
CA ALA A 397 25.44 -19.78 11.66
C ALA A 397 25.14 -20.61 10.40
N ASN A 398 24.14 -21.51 10.42
CA ASN A 398 23.72 -22.26 9.23
C ASN A 398 23.13 -21.34 8.14
N PHE A 399 22.54 -20.20 8.52
CA PHE A 399 22.08 -19.19 7.55
C PHE A 399 23.25 -18.47 6.89
N VAL A 400 24.35 -18.26 7.60
CA VAL A 400 25.61 -17.75 7.03
C VAL A 400 26.16 -18.73 5.98
N VAL A 401 26.15 -20.04 6.24
CA VAL A 401 26.58 -21.04 5.23
C VAL A 401 25.62 -21.10 4.04
N GLN A 402 24.32 -20.93 4.25
CA GLN A 402 23.33 -20.80 3.15
C GLN A 402 23.61 -19.58 2.28
N ALA A 403 23.90 -18.42 2.88
CA ALA A 403 24.27 -17.21 2.15
C ALA A 403 25.65 -17.33 1.45
N LEU A 404 26.61 -17.99 2.08
CA LEU A 404 27.93 -18.29 1.51
C LEU A 404 27.77 -19.10 0.21
N ALA A 405 27.11 -20.26 0.27
CA ALA A 405 26.81 -21.05 -0.93
C ALA A 405 26.02 -20.25 -1.97
N SER A 406 24.97 -19.53 -1.57
CA SER A 406 24.14 -18.73 -2.47
C SER A 406 24.95 -17.74 -3.31
N HIS A 407 25.99 -17.12 -2.72
CA HIS A 407 26.80 -16.07 -3.36
C HIS A 407 28.18 -16.55 -3.87
N ALA A 408 28.49 -17.85 -3.81
CA ALA A 408 29.73 -18.42 -4.34
C ALA A 408 29.93 -18.09 -5.84
N LYS A 409 30.98 -17.35 -6.18
CA LYS A 409 31.18 -16.76 -7.53
C LYS A 409 31.83 -17.68 -8.57
N SER A 410 32.64 -18.65 -8.16
CA SER A 410 33.44 -19.53 -9.03
C SER A 410 33.28 -21.00 -8.63
N PRO A 411 33.61 -21.97 -9.52
CA PRO A 411 33.71 -23.39 -9.17
C PRO A 411 34.63 -23.64 -7.97
N ASP A 412 35.79 -22.99 -7.90
CA ASP A 412 36.77 -23.09 -6.81
C ASP A 412 36.15 -22.83 -5.42
N HIS A 413 35.18 -21.90 -5.33
CA HIS A 413 34.44 -21.65 -4.10
C HIS A 413 33.47 -22.78 -3.76
N MET A 414 32.89 -23.42 -4.77
CA MET A 414 32.06 -24.61 -4.59
C MET A 414 32.91 -25.80 -4.16
N ASP A 415 34.10 -26.00 -4.73
CA ASP A 415 35.02 -27.08 -4.37
C ASP A 415 35.42 -27.00 -2.88
N LEU A 416 35.76 -25.79 -2.39
CA LEU A 416 36.05 -25.55 -0.96
C LEU A 416 34.85 -25.77 -0.03
N ILE A 417 33.63 -25.46 -0.48
CA ILE A 417 32.41 -25.72 0.30
C ILE A 417 32.07 -27.22 0.26
N TRP A 418 32.31 -27.89 -0.87
CA TRP A 418 32.04 -29.31 -1.09
C TRP A 418 32.97 -30.20 -0.25
N GLU A 419 34.25 -29.84 -0.10
CA GLU A 419 35.25 -30.49 0.76
C GLU A 419 34.71 -30.79 2.18
N GLU A 420 33.99 -29.84 2.78
CA GLU A 420 33.44 -29.97 4.14
C GLU A 420 31.98 -30.42 4.20
N ILE A 421 31.17 -30.12 3.18
CA ILE A 421 29.70 -30.26 3.25
C ILE A 421 29.14 -31.41 2.39
N GLY A 422 29.79 -31.77 1.28
CA GLY A 422 29.24 -32.73 0.31
C GLY A 422 29.00 -34.14 0.89
N THR A 423 29.87 -34.58 1.79
CA THR A 423 29.75 -35.87 2.51
C THR A 423 28.79 -35.82 3.71
N LYS A 424 28.19 -34.66 4.00
CA LYS A 424 27.47 -34.37 5.25
C LYS A 424 25.96 -34.18 5.10
N PHE A 425 25.40 -34.47 3.92
CA PHE A 425 23.96 -34.30 3.67
C PHE A 425 23.05 -35.16 4.57
N HIS A 426 23.46 -36.38 4.97
CA HIS A 426 22.70 -37.18 5.95
C HIS A 426 22.61 -36.47 7.30
N ASP A 427 23.77 -36.13 7.88
CA ASP A 427 23.89 -35.42 9.16
C ASP A 427 23.10 -34.10 9.16
N LEU A 428 23.14 -33.36 8.04
CA LEU A 428 22.40 -32.12 7.87
C LEU A 428 20.90 -32.32 7.74
N PHE A 429 20.41 -33.37 7.08
CA PHE A 429 18.98 -33.68 7.05
C PHE A 429 18.47 -34.13 8.42
N GLU A 430 19.22 -34.99 9.13
CA GLU A 430 18.86 -35.48 10.47
C GLU A 430 18.82 -34.36 11.51
N MET A 431 19.71 -33.36 11.41
CA MET A 431 19.70 -32.16 12.26
C MET A 431 18.72 -31.06 11.78
N GLY A 432 17.84 -31.34 10.80
CA GLY A 432 16.84 -30.39 10.29
C GLY A 432 17.41 -29.22 9.46
N LYS A 433 18.66 -29.32 8.98
CA LYS A 433 19.42 -28.28 8.28
C LYS A 433 19.29 -28.34 6.75
N ALA A 434 18.16 -28.84 6.25
CA ALA A 434 17.92 -29.04 4.81
C ALA A 434 18.10 -27.78 3.95
N GLY A 435 17.96 -26.57 4.53
CA GLY A 435 18.24 -25.30 3.84
C GLY A 435 19.70 -25.16 3.38
N VAL A 436 20.66 -25.72 4.13
CA VAL A 436 22.08 -25.76 3.75
C VAL A 436 22.26 -26.62 2.50
N VAL A 437 21.72 -27.85 2.50
CA VAL A 437 21.77 -28.77 1.35
C VAL A 437 21.10 -28.16 0.12
N ALA A 438 19.95 -27.50 0.30
CA ALA A 438 19.26 -26.81 -0.78
C ALA A 438 20.09 -25.66 -1.37
N SER A 439 20.73 -24.84 -0.52
CA SER A 439 21.56 -23.71 -0.96
C SER A 439 22.83 -24.18 -1.68
N VAL A 440 23.46 -25.27 -1.20
CA VAL A 440 24.57 -25.94 -1.87
C VAL A 440 24.16 -26.47 -3.25
N LEU A 441 23.02 -27.17 -3.34
CA LEU A 441 22.48 -27.65 -4.63
C LEU A 441 22.21 -26.51 -5.62
N ALA A 442 21.68 -25.37 -5.16
CA ALA A 442 21.45 -24.21 -6.04
C ALA A 442 22.75 -23.51 -6.48
N ALA A 443 23.78 -23.48 -5.63
CA ALA A 443 25.11 -23.00 -5.99
C ALA A 443 25.75 -23.90 -7.07
N ILE A 444 25.69 -25.21 -6.85
CA ILE A 444 26.11 -26.26 -7.80
C ILE A 444 25.43 -26.10 -9.16
N GLN A 445 24.11 -25.90 -9.20
CA GLN A 445 23.34 -25.66 -10.42
C GLN A 445 23.64 -24.32 -11.11
N ARG A 446 24.07 -23.30 -10.36
CA ARG A 446 24.43 -21.98 -10.88
C ARG A 446 25.87 -21.92 -11.41
N LEU A 447 26.74 -22.82 -10.94
CA LEU A 447 28.17 -22.88 -11.27
C LEU A 447 28.54 -24.06 -12.17
N HIS A 448 27.63 -25.00 -12.42
CA HIS A 448 27.84 -26.24 -13.18
C HIS A 448 29.06 -27.05 -12.70
N SER A 449 29.23 -27.11 -11.37
CA SER A 449 30.27 -27.90 -10.67
C SER A 449 29.60 -28.85 -9.68
N HIS A 450 30.10 -30.09 -9.57
CA HIS A 450 29.60 -31.13 -8.64
C HIS A 450 28.12 -31.55 -8.80
N GLU A 451 27.50 -31.36 -9.98
CA GLU A 451 26.07 -31.67 -10.20
C GLU A 451 25.71 -33.15 -10.00
N HIS A 452 26.58 -34.05 -10.46
CA HIS A 452 26.41 -35.50 -10.39
C HIS A 452 26.64 -36.01 -8.96
N GLU A 453 27.72 -35.53 -8.33
CA GLU A 453 28.14 -35.84 -6.97
C GLU A 453 27.07 -35.37 -5.96
N CYS A 454 26.46 -34.21 -6.20
CA CYS A 454 25.32 -33.72 -5.42
C CYS A 454 24.07 -34.61 -5.57
N CYS A 455 23.74 -35.04 -6.79
CA CYS A 455 22.63 -35.97 -7.01
C CYS A 455 22.82 -37.31 -6.29
N GLN A 456 24.04 -37.85 -6.32
CA GLN A 456 24.38 -39.07 -5.61
C GLN A 456 24.36 -38.88 -4.09
N ALA A 457 24.96 -37.81 -3.57
CA ALA A 457 25.02 -37.51 -2.14
C ALA A 457 23.62 -37.29 -1.53
N ILE A 458 22.71 -36.60 -2.22
CA ILE A 458 21.32 -36.42 -1.75
C ILE A 458 20.55 -37.75 -1.75
N ALA A 459 20.78 -38.61 -2.74
CA ALA A 459 20.14 -39.93 -2.78
C ALA A 459 20.66 -40.84 -1.65
N ALA A 460 21.98 -40.93 -1.47
CA ALA A 460 22.62 -41.68 -0.39
C ALA A 460 22.28 -41.13 1.01
N ALA A 461 22.00 -39.83 1.13
CA ALA A 461 21.55 -39.24 2.38
C ALA A 461 20.14 -39.66 2.82
N VAL A 462 19.31 -40.24 1.92
CA VAL A 462 17.94 -40.69 2.25
C VAL A 462 17.68 -42.18 1.99
N CYS A 463 18.67 -42.93 1.50
CA CYS A 463 18.58 -44.35 1.17
C CYS A 463 19.81 -45.11 1.65
N THR A 464 19.59 -46.25 2.30
CA THR A 464 20.65 -47.06 2.92
C THR A 464 20.77 -48.42 2.23
N GLY A 465 21.85 -48.63 1.48
CA GLY A 465 22.16 -49.92 0.84
C GLY A 465 21.24 -50.26 -0.34
N ASP A 466 20.84 -51.53 -0.44
CA ASP A 466 20.07 -52.13 -1.55
C ASP A 466 18.61 -51.64 -1.68
N GLU A 467 18.24 -50.56 -0.99
CA GLU A 467 16.93 -49.93 -1.09
C GLU A 467 16.71 -49.35 -2.49
N PHE A 468 15.85 -50.00 -3.27
CA PHE A 468 15.46 -49.57 -4.61
C PHE A 468 15.07 -48.06 -4.66
N PRO A 469 15.38 -47.33 -5.75
CA PRO A 469 15.14 -45.87 -5.88
C PRO A 469 13.71 -45.36 -5.60
N LYS A 470 12.73 -46.24 -5.42
CA LYS A 470 11.33 -45.94 -5.13
C LYS A 470 11.12 -45.10 -3.87
N CYS A 471 11.97 -45.22 -2.85
CA CYS A 471 11.81 -44.51 -1.56
C CYS A 471 12.43 -43.11 -1.51
N ILE A 472 13.39 -42.77 -2.39
CA ILE A 472 14.11 -41.48 -2.41
C ILE A 472 13.15 -40.29 -2.34
N VAL A 473 12.20 -40.20 -3.27
CA VAL A 473 11.32 -39.03 -3.39
C VAL A 473 10.24 -38.98 -2.32
N PRO A 474 9.55 -40.08 -1.94
CA PRO A 474 8.74 -40.12 -0.72
C PRO A 474 9.48 -39.60 0.52
N ARG A 475 10.71 -40.05 0.76
CA ARG A 475 11.50 -39.64 1.93
C ARG A 475 11.90 -38.16 1.88
N ILE A 476 12.24 -37.60 0.71
CA ILE A 476 12.55 -36.16 0.58
C ILE A 476 11.28 -35.29 0.69
N LEU A 477 10.14 -35.74 0.15
CA LEU A 477 8.85 -35.06 0.30
C LEU A 477 8.42 -34.98 1.77
N PHE A 478 8.76 -36.00 2.59
CA PHE A 478 8.41 -36.06 4.01
C PHE A 478 9.64 -36.06 4.93
N LEU A 479 10.68 -35.31 4.55
CA LEU A 479 12.01 -35.33 5.16
C LEU A 479 12.00 -35.34 6.71
N GLU A 480 11.32 -34.37 7.33
CA GLU A 480 11.20 -34.25 8.78
C GLU A 480 10.53 -35.48 9.42
N ASN A 481 9.47 -36.01 8.79
CA ASN A 481 8.75 -37.19 9.27
C ASN A 481 9.58 -38.49 9.11
N PHE A 482 10.36 -38.60 8.03
CA PHE A 482 11.27 -39.73 7.81
C PHE A 482 12.42 -39.73 8.83
N PHE A 483 13.12 -38.60 9.00
CA PHE A 483 14.26 -38.52 9.93
C PHE A 483 13.84 -38.61 11.40
N CYS A 484 12.65 -38.13 11.77
CA CYS A 484 12.08 -38.35 13.10
C CYS A 484 11.45 -39.74 13.30
N SER A 485 11.44 -40.63 12.30
CA SER A 485 10.93 -42.00 12.46
C SER A 485 11.86 -42.85 13.34
N ARG A 486 11.28 -43.57 14.30
CA ARG A 486 12.01 -44.58 15.11
C ARG A 486 12.40 -45.82 14.29
N ASP A 487 11.65 -46.10 13.23
CA ASP A 487 11.89 -47.18 12.29
C ASP A 487 11.97 -46.56 10.89
N LYS A 488 13.19 -46.43 10.37
CA LYS A 488 13.46 -45.88 9.03
C LYS A 488 13.30 -46.94 7.93
N SER A 489 13.49 -48.21 8.28
CA SER A 489 13.34 -49.40 7.42
C SER A 489 11.88 -49.63 6.99
N ASN A 490 10.94 -49.59 7.94
CA ASN A 490 9.51 -49.77 7.67
C ASN A 490 8.77 -48.43 7.45
N TRP A 491 9.50 -47.33 7.23
CA TRP A 491 8.89 -46.03 6.99
C TRP A 491 8.10 -46.02 5.66
N SER A 492 6.88 -45.49 5.71
CA SER A 492 5.94 -45.46 4.59
C SER A 492 5.20 -44.12 4.51
N TRP A 493 4.47 -43.90 3.43
CA TRP A 493 3.85 -42.62 3.09
C TRP A 493 2.83 -42.14 4.15
N PRO A 494 3.05 -40.98 4.82
CA PRO A 494 2.26 -40.58 5.98
C PRO A 494 1.02 -39.76 5.59
N HIS A 495 -0.10 -40.43 5.26
CA HIS A 495 -1.34 -39.80 4.81
C HIS A 495 -1.84 -38.65 5.71
N GLY A 496 -2.34 -37.59 5.08
CA GLY A 496 -2.84 -36.37 5.73
C GLY A 496 -1.74 -35.45 6.28
N THR A 497 -0.47 -35.84 6.16
CA THR A 497 0.68 -35.02 6.58
C THR A 497 1.01 -34.00 5.49
N LYS A 498 1.43 -32.79 5.87
CA LYS A 498 1.91 -31.79 4.91
C LYS A 498 3.27 -32.19 4.37
N ILE A 499 3.48 -31.99 3.08
CA ILE A 499 4.78 -32.22 2.44
C ILE A 499 5.76 -31.12 2.88
N HIS A 500 7.01 -31.51 3.12
CA HIS A 500 8.09 -30.66 3.57
C HIS A 500 8.50 -29.64 2.49
N VAL A 501 8.42 -28.36 2.82
CA VAL A 501 8.64 -27.25 1.87
C VAL A 501 10.05 -27.26 1.29
N VAL A 502 11.08 -27.38 2.13
CA VAL A 502 12.48 -27.36 1.66
C VAL A 502 12.83 -28.63 0.89
N GLY A 503 12.30 -29.79 1.29
CA GLY A 503 12.42 -31.03 0.52
C GLY A 503 11.78 -30.92 -0.87
N SER A 504 10.63 -30.26 -0.97
CA SER A 504 9.98 -29.97 -2.25
C SER A 504 10.79 -29.00 -3.11
N LEU A 505 11.48 -28.03 -2.52
CA LEU A 505 12.36 -27.10 -3.25
C LEU A 505 13.64 -27.81 -3.74
N ILE A 506 14.23 -28.69 -2.93
CA ILE A 506 15.33 -29.59 -3.32
C ILE A 506 14.91 -30.41 -4.54
N LEU A 507 13.76 -31.09 -4.50
CA LEU A 507 13.26 -31.89 -5.62
C LEU A 507 12.96 -31.05 -6.87
N GLN A 508 12.33 -29.88 -6.71
CA GLN A 508 12.09 -28.94 -7.81
C GLN A 508 13.39 -28.50 -8.48
N SER A 509 14.48 -28.35 -7.72
CA SER A 509 15.80 -28.04 -8.28
C SER A 509 16.45 -29.26 -8.93
N ILE A 510 16.48 -30.44 -8.29
CA ILE A 510 17.05 -31.67 -8.89
C ILE A 510 16.40 -31.95 -10.25
N ILE A 511 15.08 -31.80 -10.38
CA ILE A 511 14.33 -32.03 -11.63
C ILE A 511 14.74 -31.10 -12.79
N LYS A 512 15.47 -29.99 -12.53
CA LYS A 512 16.00 -29.07 -13.56
C LYS A 512 17.34 -29.53 -14.15
N LEU A 513 18.04 -30.48 -13.54
CA LEU A 513 19.34 -31.00 -13.99
C LEU A 513 19.23 -31.85 -15.28
N PRO A 514 20.36 -32.11 -15.97
CA PRO A 514 20.42 -33.06 -17.07
C PRO A 514 19.78 -34.41 -16.70
N SER A 515 19.03 -34.99 -17.66
CA SER A 515 18.14 -36.12 -17.37
C SER A 515 18.89 -37.38 -16.93
N GLU A 516 20.15 -37.45 -17.32
CA GLU A 516 21.10 -38.55 -17.18
C GLU A 516 21.51 -38.70 -15.69
N LEU A 517 21.68 -37.57 -15.00
CA LEU A 517 22.09 -37.52 -13.59
C LEU A 517 20.95 -37.91 -12.63
N ILE A 518 19.69 -37.72 -13.06
CA ILE A 518 18.53 -37.77 -12.17
C ILE A 518 17.66 -39.04 -12.30
N GLN A 519 18.12 -40.06 -13.04
CA GLN A 519 17.32 -41.27 -13.34
C GLN A 519 16.78 -41.99 -12.11
N VAL A 520 17.49 -41.94 -10.96
CA VAL A 520 17.00 -42.49 -9.68
C VAL A 520 15.76 -41.75 -9.18
N TYR A 521 15.75 -40.40 -9.23
CA TYR A 521 14.59 -39.57 -8.87
C TYR A 521 13.43 -39.73 -9.85
N VAL A 522 13.71 -39.85 -11.15
CA VAL A 522 12.68 -40.12 -12.18
C VAL A 522 12.02 -41.48 -11.98
N THR A 523 12.83 -42.49 -11.62
CA THR A 523 12.33 -43.83 -11.26
C THR A 523 11.50 -43.77 -9.98
N SER A 524 11.90 -42.97 -9.00
CA SER A 524 11.16 -42.71 -7.76
C SER A 524 9.78 -42.10 -8.04
N ILE A 525 9.73 -40.93 -8.70
CA ILE A 525 8.48 -40.20 -9.01
C ILE A 525 7.52 -41.06 -9.83
N THR A 526 8.02 -41.78 -10.84
CA THR A 526 7.14 -42.61 -11.67
C THR A 526 6.68 -43.90 -10.98
N SER A 527 7.30 -44.29 -9.86
CA SER A 527 6.89 -45.43 -9.04
C SER A 527 5.76 -45.11 -8.07
N LEU A 528 5.65 -43.86 -7.58
CA LEU A 528 4.59 -43.39 -6.65
C LEU A 528 3.20 -43.92 -7.00
N GLU A 529 2.44 -44.41 -6.02
CA GLU A 529 1.10 -44.97 -6.24
C GLU A 529 0.07 -43.90 -6.60
N GLU A 530 -1.06 -44.29 -7.20
CA GLU A 530 -2.14 -43.38 -7.62
C GLU A 530 -2.59 -42.43 -6.50
N HIS A 531 -2.84 -42.98 -5.30
CA HIS A 531 -3.24 -42.19 -4.15
C HIS A 531 -2.14 -41.21 -3.69
N GLN A 532 -0.86 -41.57 -3.81
CA GLN A 532 0.30 -40.74 -3.43
C GLN A 532 0.50 -39.59 -4.42
N VAL A 533 0.37 -39.86 -5.72
CA VAL A 533 0.44 -38.84 -6.78
C VAL A 533 -0.74 -37.87 -6.65
N LEU A 534 -1.92 -38.37 -6.29
CA LEU A 534 -3.10 -37.55 -6.01
C LEU A 534 -2.91 -36.66 -4.77
N GLU A 535 -2.43 -37.22 -3.65
CA GLU A 535 -2.17 -36.50 -2.41
C GLU A 535 -1.10 -35.43 -2.59
N ALA A 536 0.03 -35.77 -3.25
CA ALA A 536 1.06 -34.80 -3.63
C ALA A 536 0.50 -33.68 -4.53
N SER A 537 -0.38 -34.01 -5.48
CA SER A 537 -0.99 -33.01 -6.37
C SER A 537 -1.99 -32.08 -5.68
N LYS A 538 -2.43 -32.40 -4.44
CA LYS A 538 -3.28 -31.54 -3.61
C LYS A 538 -2.47 -30.67 -2.63
N ASP A 539 -1.27 -31.07 -2.24
CA ASP A 539 -0.41 -30.30 -1.33
C ASP A 539 0.22 -29.05 -2.02
N PRO A 540 0.36 -27.89 -1.33
CA PRO A 540 0.96 -26.68 -1.90
C PRO A 540 2.41 -26.82 -2.38
N SER A 541 3.17 -27.72 -1.77
CA SER A 541 4.60 -27.98 -2.06
C SER A 541 4.74 -29.17 -3.00
N GLY A 542 3.97 -30.23 -2.76
CA GLY A 542 3.95 -31.44 -3.61
C GLY A 542 3.53 -31.15 -5.05
N SER A 543 2.49 -30.32 -5.24
CA SER A 543 2.00 -29.91 -6.56
C SER A 543 3.09 -29.26 -7.42
N ARG A 544 3.98 -28.45 -6.82
CA ARG A 544 5.13 -27.82 -7.50
C ARG A 544 6.22 -28.82 -7.91
N VAL A 545 6.39 -29.92 -7.18
CA VAL A 545 7.29 -31.02 -7.58
C VAL A 545 6.72 -31.75 -8.81
N ILE A 546 5.41 -32.04 -8.80
CA ILE A 546 4.70 -32.64 -9.95
C ILE A 546 4.74 -31.72 -11.17
N GLU A 547 4.51 -30.41 -10.99
CA GLU A 547 4.61 -29.39 -12.04
C GLU A 547 6.03 -29.34 -12.64
N SER A 548 7.07 -29.24 -11.81
CA SER A 548 8.46 -29.26 -12.27
C SER A 548 8.77 -30.53 -13.07
N PHE A 549 8.32 -31.70 -12.59
CA PHE A 549 8.51 -32.98 -13.29
C PHE A 549 7.88 -32.98 -14.68
N LEU A 550 6.65 -32.43 -14.82
CA LEU A 550 5.96 -32.33 -16.10
C LEU A 550 6.57 -31.27 -17.05
N ASN A 551 7.24 -30.25 -16.50
CA ASN A 551 7.86 -29.14 -17.25
C ASN A 551 9.34 -29.35 -17.60
N SER A 552 10.02 -30.30 -16.95
CA SER A 552 11.42 -30.71 -17.20
C SER A 552 11.71 -31.21 -18.63
N ASN A 553 12.98 -31.54 -18.93
CA ASN A 553 13.35 -32.22 -20.19
C ASN A 553 13.14 -33.75 -20.16
N ILE A 554 12.55 -34.31 -19.10
CA ILE A 554 12.32 -35.76 -18.93
C ILE A 554 11.41 -36.30 -20.05
N SER A 555 11.73 -37.50 -20.56
CA SER A 555 11.02 -38.10 -21.69
C SER A 555 9.51 -38.23 -21.50
N ALA A 556 8.75 -38.01 -22.58
CA ALA A 556 7.29 -38.08 -22.57
C ALA A 556 6.74 -39.44 -22.08
N LYS A 557 7.49 -40.54 -22.26
CA LYS A 557 7.16 -41.87 -21.74
C LYS A 557 7.14 -41.92 -20.22
N GLN A 558 8.14 -41.32 -19.55
CA GLN A 558 8.19 -41.22 -18.09
C GLN A 558 7.07 -40.30 -17.58
N LYS A 559 6.90 -39.11 -18.19
CA LYS A 559 5.81 -38.17 -17.84
C LYS A 559 4.43 -38.80 -17.95
N ARG A 560 4.16 -39.57 -19.01
CA ARG A 560 2.87 -40.25 -19.23
C ARG A 560 2.55 -41.27 -18.13
N LYS A 561 3.54 -41.95 -17.53
CA LYS A 561 3.29 -42.86 -16.38
C LYS A 561 2.64 -42.12 -15.20
N LEU A 562 3.09 -40.90 -14.93
CA LEU A 562 2.58 -40.07 -13.84
C LEU A 562 1.19 -39.51 -14.16
N VAL A 563 1.01 -38.95 -15.36
CA VAL A 563 -0.29 -38.39 -15.79
C VAL A 563 -1.40 -39.45 -15.87
N VAL A 564 -1.07 -40.70 -16.22
CA VAL A 564 -2.04 -41.81 -16.22
C VAL A 564 -2.59 -42.12 -14.82
N LYS A 565 -1.79 -41.91 -13.77
CA LYS A 565 -2.18 -42.08 -12.35
C LYS A 565 -3.07 -40.94 -11.81
N LEU A 566 -3.35 -39.90 -12.59
CA LEU A 566 -4.28 -38.82 -12.23
C LEU A 566 -5.61 -38.87 -13.00
N ARG A 567 -5.84 -39.94 -13.77
CA ARG A 567 -7.13 -40.20 -14.43
C ARG A 567 -8.24 -40.36 -13.38
N GLY A 568 -9.46 -39.92 -13.74
CA GLY A 568 -10.57 -39.76 -12.78
C GLY A 568 -10.44 -38.51 -11.91
N HIS A 569 -9.26 -38.20 -11.40
CA HIS A 569 -9.05 -37.17 -10.38
C HIS A 569 -8.87 -35.73 -10.91
N PHE A 570 -8.69 -35.53 -12.22
CA PHE A 570 -8.51 -34.19 -12.81
C PHE A 570 -9.63 -33.20 -12.48
N GLY A 571 -10.88 -33.67 -12.34
CA GLY A 571 -12.01 -32.84 -11.93
C GLY A 571 -11.84 -32.28 -10.51
N GLU A 572 -11.49 -33.15 -9.55
CA GLU A 572 -11.23 -32.75 -8.16
C GLU A 572 -10.01 -31.83 -8.05
N LEU A 573 -8.93 -32.13 -8.78
CA LEU A 573 -7.74 -31.27 -8.83
C LEU A 573 -8.04 -29.88 -9.41
N SER A 574 -8.95 -29.77 -10.39
CA SER A 574 -9.30 -28.48 -10.99
C SER A 574 -9.99 -27.50 -10.04
N VAL A 575 -10.72 -28.00 -9.03
CA VAL A 575 -11.42 -27.19 -8.02
C VAL A 575 -10.61 -27.02 -6.73
N HIS A 576 -9.52 -27.75 -6.55
CA HIS A 576 -8.68 -27.64 -5.35
C HIS A 576 -7.75 -26.41 -5.42
N PRO A 577 -7.63 -25.56 -4.38
CA PRO A 577 -6.85 -24.31 -4.47
C PRO A 577 -5.40 -24.47 -4.94
N PHE A 578 -4.72 -25.54 -4.50
CA PHE A 578 -3.34 -25.84 -4.93
C PHE A 578 -3.28 -26.81 -6.11
N GLY A 579 -4.32 -27.66 -6.25
CA GLY A 579 -4.52 -28.42 -7.47
C GLY A 579 -4.75 -27.52 -8.68
N SER A 580 -5.20 -26.27 -8.48
CA SER A 580 -5.52 -25.31 -9.54
C SER A 580 -4.32 -24.92 -10.42
N PHE A 581 -3.11 -24.85 -9.86
CA PHE A 581 -1.90 -24.60 -10.64
C PHE A 581 -1.55 -25.77 -11.56
N THR A 582 -1.98 -26.99 -11.22
CA THR A 582 -1.92 -28.16 -12.11
C THR A 582 -3.18 -28.26 -12.98
N GLY A 583 -4.33 -27.85 -12.45
CA GLY A 583 -5.69 -27.97 -13.00
C GLY A 583 -5.89 -27.07 -14.21
N PRO A 584 -6.38 -25.82 -14.09
CA PRO A 584 -6.24 -24.75 -15.08
C PRO A 584 -5.00 -24.81 -16.00
N TYR A 585 -3.80 -25.18 -15.52
CA TYR A 585 -2.65 -25.43 -16.42
C TYR A 585 -2.90 -26.59 -17.39
N LEU A 586 -3.24 -27.78 -16.89
CA LEU A 586 -3.64 -28.92 -17.72
C LEU A 586 -4.89 -28.59 -18.54
N LEU A 587 -5.94 -27.98 -17.98
CA LEU A 587 -7.19 -27.66 -18.68
C LEU A 587 -6.96 -26.69 -19.85
N ARG A 588 -6.07 -25.69 -19.69
CA ARG A 588 -5.72 -24.70 -20.72
C ARG A 588 -4.73 -25.25 -21.75
N LYS A 589 -3.77 -26.09 -21.32
CA LYS A 589 -2.81 -26.79 -22.19
C LYS A 589 -3.43 -27.96 -22.97
N LEU A 590 -4.50 -28.54 -22.43
CA LEU A 590 -5.34 -29.57 -23.05
C LEU A 590 -6.65 -28.98 -23.60
N ASP A 591 -6.79 -27.65 -23.77
CA ASP A 591 -7.94 -26.98 -24.40
C ASP A 591 -9.31 -27.65 -24.10
N ILE A 592 -9.66 -27.78 -22.81
CA ILE A 592 -10.82 -28.58 -22.40
C ILE A 592 -12.15 -27.91 -22.80
N ASP A 593 -12.17 -26.59 -22.95
CA ASP A 593 -13.27 -25.87 -23.61
C ASP A 593 -13.44 -26.29 -25.08
N GLY A 594 -12.34 -26.37 -25.84
CA GLY A 594 -12.35 -26.89 -27.22
C GLY A 594 -12.79 -28.35 -27.29
N PHE A 595 -12.34 -29.20 -26.36
CA PHE A 595 -12.79 -30.58 -26.25
C PHE A 595 -14.30 -30.68 -25.94
N ALA A 596 -14.80 -29.91 -24.97
CA ALA A 596 -16.21 -29.93 -24.58
C ALA A 596 -17.14 -29.41 -25.68
N ARG A 597 -16.68 -28.45 -26.50
CA ARG A 597 -17.45 -27.90 -27.62
C ARG A 597 -17.37 -28.75 -28.89
N GLN A 598 -16.20 -29.26 -29.24
CA GLN A 598 -15.95 -30.00 -30.49
C GLN A 598 -14.89 -31.11 -30.29
N PRO A 599 -15.27 -32.26 -29.70
CA PRO A 599 -14.33 -33.32 -29.29
C PRO A 599 -13.40 -33.80 -30.41
N ASP A 600 -13.90 -33.94 -31.64
CA ASP A 600 -13.14 -34.52 -32.75
C ASP A 600 -12.25 -33.52 -33.47
N GLN A 601 -12.64 -32.24 -33.55
CA GLN A 601 -11.70 -31.17 -33.94
C GLN A 601 -10.57 -31.05 -32.92
N TRP A 602 -10.88 -31.13 -31.62
CA TRP A 602 -9.87 -31.10 -30.57
C TRP A 602 -8.88 -32.27 -30.69
N LYS A 603 -9.37 -33.51 -30.85
CA LYS A 603 -8.53 -34.70 -31.09
C LYS A 603 -7.64 -34.49 -32.31
N SER A 604 -8.20 -33.97 -33.41
CA SER A 604 -7.47 -33.69 -34.65
C SER A 604 -6.38 -32.63 -34.46
N ARG A 605 -6.65 -31.53 -33.73
CA ARG A 605 -5.66 -30.47 -33.44
C ARG A 605 -4.52 -30.95 -32.54
N GLN A 606 -4.82 -31.76 -31.53
CA GLN A 606 -3.80 -32.38 -30.66
C GLN A 606 -2.94 -33.38 -31.45
N ALA A 607 -3.56 -34.18 -32.31
CA ALA A 607 -2.84 -35.08 -33.21
C ALA A 607 -1.97 -34.32 -34.23
N SER A 608 -2.46 -33.22 -34.81
CA SER A 608 -1.70 -32.43 -35.78
C SER A 608 -0.53 -31.67 -35.14
N GLN A 609 -0.69 -31.13 -33.93
CA GLN A 609 0.43 -30.58 -33.15
C GLN A 609 1.49 -31.65 -32.87
N GLN A 610 1.08 -32.86 -32.48
CA GLN A 610 1.99 -33.97 -32.22
C GLN A 610 2.67 -34.47 -33.52
N SER A 611 1.99 -34.41 -34.66
CA SER A 611 2.57 -34.75 -35.97
C SER A 611 3.57 -33.69 -36.43
N ALA A 612 3.20 -32.41 -36.42
CA ALA A 612 4.07 -31.31 -36.84
C ALA A 612 5.33 -31.19 -35.98
N LEU A 613 5.25 -31.44 -34.66
CA LEU A 613 6.43 -31.50 -33.80
C LEU A 613 7.36 -32.68 -34.18
N LYS A 614 6.78 -33.83 -34.54
CA LYS A 614 7.52 -35.03 -34.95
C LYS A 614 8.18 -34.86 -36.32
N GLU A 615 7.50 -34.17 -37.24
CA GLU A 615 7.98 -33.78 -38.56
C GLU A 615 9.10 -32.72 -38.47
N PHE A 616 8.95 -31.73 -37.59
CA PHE A 616 10.00 -30.77 -37.26
C PHE A 616 11.26 -31.47 -36.71
N TYR A 617 11.12 -32.39 -35.76
CA TYR A 617 12.28 -33.17 -35.27
C TYR A 617 12.84 -34.16 -36.29
N ALA A 618 12.04 -34.67 -37.24
CA ALA A 618 12.54 -35.49 -38.34
C ALA A 618 13.29 -34.66 -39.41
N THR A 619 13.00 -33.37 -39.51
CA THR A 619 13.60 -32.45 -40.50
C THR A 619 14.81 -31.69 -39.94
N PHE A 620 14.82 -31.38 -38.63
CA PHE A 620 15.81 -30.51 -37.98
C PHE A 620 16.42 -31.07 -36.69
N GLY A 621 16.07 -32.29 -36.29
CA GLY A 621 16.73 -32.98 -35.17
C GLY A 621 18.11 -33.54 -35.55
N PRO A 622 19.03 -33.73 -34.58
CA PRO A 622 20.31 -34.39 -34.87
C PRO A 622 20.08 -35.81 -35.37
N THR A 623 20.57 -36.12 -36.57
CA THR A 623 20.44 -37.47 -37.16
C THR A 623 21.37 -38.45 -36.46
N GLU A 624 20.81 -39.44 -35.74
CA GLU A 624 21.57 -40.58 -35.20
C GLU A 624 22.17 -41.42 -36.34
N THR A 625 23.43 -41.15 -36.71
CA THR A 625 24.19 -41.95 -37.69
C THR A 625 24.63 -43.27 -37.08
N LYS A 626 23.88 -44.34 -37.34
CA LYS A 626 24.29 -45.71 -37.01
C LYS A 626 25.28 -46.25 -38.05
N SER A 627 26.55 -46.35 -37.67
CA SER A 627 27.58 -47.15 -38.36
C SER A 627 28.64 -47.61 -37.36
N ASN A 628 29.17 -48.83 -37.53
CA ASN A 628 30.04 -49.48 -36.56
C ASN A 628 31.50 -49.00 -36.59
N GLU A 629 32.18 -49.24 -35.47
CA GLU A 629 33.61 -49.58 -35.32
C GLU A 629 34.61 -49.14 -36.41
N SER A 630 35.54 -48.24 -36.07
CA SER A 630 36.87 -48.62 -35.53
C SER A 630 37.94 -47.51 -35.64
N VAL A 631 39.08 -47.71 -34.94
CA VAL A 631 40.40 -47.05 -35.11
C VAL A 631 40.56 -45.55 -34.71
N ARG A 632 41.14 -45.36 -33.50
CA ARG A 632 42.15 -44.35 -33.06
C ARG A 632 41.86 -42.84 -33.01
N LYS A 633 42.02 -42.32 -31.78
CA LYS A 633 42.58 -41.01 -31.31
C LYS A 633 43.88 -40.56 -32.04
N PRO A 634 44.39 -39.30 -31.87
CA PRO A 634 43.76 -38.06 -31.33
C PRO A 634 44.22 -36.71 -32.00
N PHE A 635 43.86 -35.58 -31.35
CA PHE A 635 44.65 -34.33 -31.16
C PHE A 635 44.52 -33.12 -32.15
N GLU A 636 44.55 -31.94 -31.51
CA GLU A 636 44.93 -30.55 -31.91
C GLU A 636 44.29 -29.70 -33.04
N LYS A 637 43.85 -28.50 -32.59
CA LYS A 637 44.08 -27.10 -33.05
C LYS A 637 44.12 -26.63 -34.53
N GLU A 638 43.74 -25.34 -34.60
CA GLU A 638 44.18 -24.27 -35.51
C GLU A 638 43.38 -23.95 -36.78
N SER A 639 43.71 -22.82 -37.39
CA SER A 639 42.78 -21.90 -38.06
C SER A 639 43.20 -21.50 -39.48
N PHE A 640 42.24 -21.19 -40.37
CA PHE A 640 42.28 -19.91 -41.13
C PHE A 640 41.00 -19.52 -41.90
N LEU A 641 40.93 -18.21 -42.15
CA LEU A 641 40.16 -17.37 -43.09
C LEU A 641 39.04 -17.93 -44.02
N ALA A 642 37.86 -17.31 -43.87
CA ALA A 642 37.20 -16.38 -44.82
C ALA A 642 36.65 -16.82 -46.21
N ASP A 643 35.77 -15.95 -46.72
CA ASP A 643 35.23 -15.79 -48.09
C ASP A 643 34.61 -16.99 -48.82
N THR A 644 33.26 -17.04 -48.85
CA THR A 644 32.48 -16.67 -50.06
C THR A 644 30.96 -16.90 -49.89
N VAL A 645 30.15 -15.83 -49.86
CA VAL A 645 28.70 -15.89 -50.16
C VAL A 645 28.31 -14.68 -50.99
N SER A 646 27.69 -14.89 -52.16
CA SER A 646 27.37 -13.80 -53.09
C SER A 646 25.86 -13.60 -53.30
N LYS A 647 25.43 -12.34 -53.14
CA LYS A 647 24.34 -11.64 -53.86
C LYS A 647 22.96 -12.32 -53.98
N SER A 648 22.00 -11.83 -53.19
CA SER A 648 20.68 -11.42 -53.73
C SER A 648 20.30 -10.02 -53.19
N LYS A 649 19.30 -9.34 -53.79
CA LYS A 649 19.19 -7.86 -53.76
C LYS A 649 18.18 -7.32 -52.71
N PRO A 650 18.59 -6.47 -51.75
CA PRO A 650 17.68 -5.74 -50.85
C PRO A 650 17.22 -4.40 -51.47
N GLY A 651 16.55 -4.45 -52.64
CA GLY A 651 16.18 -3.24 -53.39
C GLY A 651 14.88 -2.56 -52.95
N LYS A 652 13.81 -3.32 -52.68
CA LYS A 652 12.44 -2.79 -52.65
C LYS A 652 11.94 -2.22 -51.31
N LEU A 653 12.71 -2.30 -50.21
CA LEU A 653 12.23 -1.84 -48.89
C LEU A 653 12.48 -0.35 -48.59
N LYS A 654 13.36 0.32 -49.33
CA LYS A 654 13.66 1.75 -49.10
C LYS A 654 12.68 2.69 -49.79
N ASP A 655 12.21 2.34 -50.99
CA ASP A 655 11.33 3.20 -51.77
C ASP A 655 9.93 3.29 -51.16
N ILE A 656 9.36 2.14 -50.73
CA ILE A 656 8.05 2.07 -50.04
C ILE A 656 8.02 2.96 -48.80
N ARG A 657 9.11 3.00 -48.02
CA ARG A 657 9.21 3.86 -46.83
C ARG A 657 9.19 5.34 -47.21
N LYS A 658 9.89 5.71 -48.29
CA LYS A 658 9.98 7.09 -48.79
C LYS A 658 8.64 7.59 -49.35
N GLU A 659 7.88 6.71 -49.98
CA GLU A 659 6.54 6.98 -50.52
C GLU A 659 5.51 7.26 -49.41
N ILE A 660 5.55 6.47 -48.32
CA ILE A 660 4.72 6.68 -47.12
C ILE A 660 5.08 8.02 -46.42
N GLU A 661 6.36 8.28 -46.21
CA GLU A 661 6.84 9.53 -45.57
C GLU A 661 6.50 10.78 -46.43
N THR A 662 6.51 10.66 -47.76
CA THR A 662 6.10 11.75 -48.68
C THR A 662 4.59 12.00 -48.64
N THR A 663 3.78 10.93 -48.57
CA THR A 663 2.30 11.03 -48.54
C THR A 663 1.79 11.71 -47.26
N LEU A 664 2.43 11.43 -46.12
CA LEU A 664 2.10 12.06 -44.83
C LEU A 664 2.44 13.55 -44.77
N ALA A 665 3.37 14.03 -45.61
CA ALA A 665 3.79 15.43 -45.64
C ALA A 665 2.77 16.36 -46.37
N SER A 666 2.00 15.84 -47.33
CA SER A 666 1.09 16.68 -48.14
C SER A 666 -0.22 17.04 -47.44
N ALA A 667 -0.57 16.39 -46.34
CA ALA A 667 -1.86 16.55 -45.64
C ALA A 667 -1.93 17.77 -44.69
N LYS A 668 -1.00 18.74 -44.78
CA LYS A 668 -0.92 19.91 -43.89
C LYS A 668 -0.61 21.22 -44.63
N THR A 669 -1.45 21.63 -45.59
CA THR A 669 -1.43 23.02 -46.12
C THR A 669 -2.76 23.40 -46.80
N SER A 670 -3.59 24.19 -46.13
CA SER A 670 -4.72 24.91 -46.75
C SER A 670 -5.22 26.02 -45.83
N ASN A 671 -5.27 27.26 -46.34
CA ASN A 671 -5.51 28.51 -45.62
C ASN A 671 -6.57 29.31 -46.41
N THR A 672 -7.32 30.30 -45.93
CA THR A 672 -7.42 31.10 -44.67
C THR A 672 -8.89 31.66 -44.65
N PRO A 673 -9.30 32.81 -44.05
CA PRO A 673 -8.90 33.56 -42.84
C PRO A 673 -10.11 33.92 -41.90
N PHE A 674 -9.89 34.59 -40.76
CA PHE A 674 -10.28 36.02 -40.52
C PHE A 674 -10.03 36.49 -39.05
N LEU A 675 -9.95 37.81 -38.90
CA LEU A 675 -9.66 38.68 -37.73
C LEU A 675 -10.68 38.59 -36.56
N ALA A 676 -10.47 39.17 -35.36
CA ALA A 676 -9.27 39.58 -34.57
C ALA A 676 -9.71 40.17 -33.20
N HIS A 677 -8.85 40.09 -32.17
CA HIS A 677 -8.50 41.20 -31.24
C HIS A 677 -7.64 40.69 -30.06
N GLN A 678 -6.40 41.17 -29.93
CA GLN A 678 -5.71 41.25 -28.64
C GLN A 678 -4.57 42.28 -28.68
N THR A 679 -4.81 43.46 -28.12
CA THR A 679 -3.83 44.55 -28.01
C THR A 679 -4.15 45.42 -26.80
N GLU A 680 -3.39 45.24 -25.71
CA GLU A 680 -3.03 46.29 -24.74
C GLU A 680 -1.97 45.74 -23.76
N LEU A 681 -1.50 46.57 -22.82
CA LEU A 681 -0.43 46.27 -21.86
C LEU A 681 1.00 46.10 -22.45
N ARG A 682 1.38 46.97 -23.39
CA ARG A 682 2.77 47.49 -23.48
C ARG A 682 2.79 48.92 -22.94
N ASN A 683 3.46 49.12 -21.78
CA ASN A 683 4.20 50.32 -21.36
C ASN A 683 4.34 50.39 -19.82
N VAL A 684 5.49 49.94 -19.30
CA VAL A 684 5.93 50.19 -17.90
C VAL A 684 7.45 50.41 -17.80
N ASN A 685 8.26 49.84 -18.71
CA ASN A 685 9.72 49.77 -18.55
C ASN A 685 10.48 51.07 -18.80
N ASP A 686 9.95 52.02 -19.58
CA ASP A 686 10.74 53.11 -20.17
C ASP A 686 10.85 54.40 -19.33
N VAL A 687 10.69 54.31 -18.00
CA VAL A 687 10.67 55.50 -17.10
C VAL A 687 11.83 55.51 -16.08
N PHE A 688 12.53 54.39 -15.85
CA PHE A 688 13.63 54.33 -14.86
C PHE A 688 14.97 53.89 -15.47
N SER A 689 15.62 54.81 -16.18
CA SER A 689 17.03 54.71 -16.59
C SER A 689 17.74 56.08 -16.55
N ALA A 690 17.73 56.72 -15.37
CA ALA A 690 18.53 57.89 -15.06
C ALA A 690 18.82 57.96 -13.55
N ALA A 691 19.97 58.54 -13.19
CA ALA A 691 20.55 58.66 -11.84
C ALA A 691 20.89 57.34 -11.13
N GLY A 692 21.99 57.32 -10.37
CA GLY A 692 22.47 56.15 -9.65
C GLY A 692 23.49 56.48 -8.57
N SER A 693 24.26 55.46 -8.15
CA SER A 693 25.28 55.47 -7.08
C SER A 693 24.78 55.48 -5.62
N SER A 694 25.64 54.96 -4.74
CA SER A 694 25.72 55.22 -3.29
C SER A 694 24.59 54.72 -2.37
N SER A 695 24.77 53.49 -1.90
CA SER A 695 24.59 53.07 -0.49
C SER A 695 23.45 53.68 0.35
N ASN A 696 22.33 52.97 0.44
CA ASN A 696 21.64 52.72 1.72
C ASN A 696 20.70 51.51 1.63
N ILE A 697 20.45 50.85 2.77
CA ILE A 697 19.57 49.68 2.88
C ILE A 697 18.13 50.12 3.20
N SER A 698 17.14 49.28 2.87
CA SER A 698 15.72 49.33 3.27
C SER A 698 14.71 49.90 2.24
N ILE A 699 13.43 49.76 2.58
CA ILE A 699 12.21 50.21 1.89
C ILE A 699 11.90 49.50 0.55
N ARG A 700 12.79 49.51 -0.47
CA ARG A 700 12.43 48.96 -1.80
C ARG A 700 12.24 47.44 -1.83
N GLN A 701 13.11 46.68 -1.16
CA GLN A 701 13.03 45.21 -1.14
C GLN A 701 11.74 44.71 -0.47
N ILE A 702 11.36 45.34 0.64
CA ILE A 702 10.20 44.94 1.46
C ILE A 702 8.90 45.21 0.72
N ASN A 703 8.73 46.41 0.15
CA ASN A 703 7.52 46.76 -0.60
C ASN A 703 7.33 45.89 -1.87
N PHE A 704 8.41 45.44 -2.53
CA PHE A 704 8.28 44.60 -3.71
C PHE A 704 7.82 43.17 -3.35
N GLN A 705 8.41 42.57 -2.32
CA GLN A 705 8.00 41.24 -1.83
C GLN A 705 6.57 41.26 -1.30
N PHE A 706 6.23 42.20 -0.40
CA PHE A 706 4.92 42.27 0.23
C PHE A 706 3.79 42.53 -0.79
N HIS A 707 4.07 43.27 -1.87
CA HIS A 707 3.08 43.52 -2.93
C HIS A 707 2.96 42.38 -3.95
N LEU A 708 3.99 41.55 -4.13
CA LEU A 708 3.90 40.30 -4.89
C LEU A 708 3.12 39.24 -4.11
N ASP A 709 3.41 39.04 -2.83
CA ASP A 709 2.72 38.05 -2.00
C ASP A 709 1.22 38.39 -1.83
N LEU A 710 0.87 39.66 -1.61
CA LEU A 710 -0.54 40.10 -1.63
C LEU A 710 -1.21 39.90 -2.99
N ARG A 711 -0.51 40.14 -4.12
CA ARG A 711 -1.07 39.90 -5.46
C ARG A 711 -1.27 38.42 -5.74
N LEU A 712 -0.36 37.55 -5.33
CA LEU A 712 -0.50 36.10 -5.48
C LEU A 712 -1.62 35.57 -4.59
N TYR A 713 -1.70 36.01 -3.32
CA TYR A 713 -2.76 35.64 -2.40
C TYR A 713 -4.15 36.03 -2.92
N TYR A 714 -4.32 37.27 -3.41
CA TYR A 714 -5.56 37.70 -4.06
C TYR A 714 -5.86 36.92 -5.35
N PHE A 715 -4.88 36.77 -6.26
CA PHE A 715 -5.11 36.16 -7.58
C PHE A 715 -5.38 34.64 -7.54
N PHE A 716 -4.84 33.93 -6.55
CA PHE A 716 -5.20 32.53 -6.29
C PHE A 716 -6.52 32.42 -5.50
N GLY A 717 -6.73 33.26 -4.49
CA GLY A 717 -7.98 33.29 -3.71
C GLY A 717 -9.21 33.59 -4.59
N GLU A 718 -9.13 34.62 -5.43
CA GLU A 718 -10.19 35.01 -6.38
C GLU A 718 -10.55 33.86 -7.33
N LYS A 719 -9.55 33.14 -7.86
CA LYS A 719 -9.78 31.96 -8.72
C LYS A 719 -10.42 30.79 -7.97
N ALA A 720 -10.06 30.55 -6.71
CA ALA A 720 -10.67 29.53 -5.87
C ALA A 720 -12.13 29.88 -5.50
N CYS A 721 -12.38 31.12 -5.08
CA CYS A 721 -13.70 31.65 -4.75
C CYS A 721 -14.65 31.58 -5.96
N VAL A 722 -14.20 32.05 -7.13
CA VAL A 722 -14.98 31.96 -8.40
C VAL A 722 -15.30 30.51 -8.76
N LYS A 723 -14.33 29.58 -8.67
CA LYS A 723 -14.58 28.14 -8.87
C LYS A 723 -15.64 27.61 -7.91
N ARG A 724 -15.53 27.92 -6.60
CA ARG A 724 -16.44 27.47 -5.54
C ARG A 724 -17.86 27.97 -5.79
N LEU A 725 -18.04 29.27 -6.04
CA LEU A 725 -19.36 29.86 -6.32
C LEU A 725 -19.98 29.31 -7.61
N GLN A 726 -19.19 29.00 -8.64
CA GLN A 726 -19.69 28.27 -9.81
C GLN A 726 -20.11 26.82 -9.49
N LYS A 727 -19.40 26.11 -8.61
CA LYS A 727 -19.76 24.76 -8.15
C LYS A 727 -21.09 24.79 -7.40
N GLU A 728 -21.26 25.76 -6.50
CA GLU A 728 -22.49 25.92 -5.71
C GLU A 728 -23.69 26.42 -6.52
N TYR A 729 -23.50 27.28 -7.53
CA TYR A 729 -24.59 27.66 -8.43
C TYR A 729 -25.11 26.46 -9.25
N ARG A 730 -24.21 25.60 -9.74
CA ARG A 730 -24.60 24.34 -10.41
C ARG A 730 -25.32 23.39 -9.45
N ALA A 731 -24.92 23.33 -8.18
CA ALA A 731 -25.61 22.55 -7.16
C ALA A 731 -27.04 23.08 -6.91
N LEU A 732 -27.22 24.38 -6.71
CA LEU A 732 -28.54 25.02 -6.54
C LEU A 732 -29.46 24.83 -7.75
N CYS A 733 -28.92 24.79 -8.97
CA CYS A 733 -29.70 24.51 -10.17
C CYS A 733 -30.12 23.04 -10.30
N LYS A 734 -29.37 22.11 -9.69
CA LYS A 734 -29.64 20.66 -9.68
C LYS A 734 -30.60 20.28 -8.55
N GLU A 735 -30.40 20.87 -7.37
CA GLU A 735 -31.09 20.58 -6.11
C GLU A 735 -31.56 21.91 -5.50
N PRO A 736 -32.69 22.47 -5.99
CA PRO A 736 -33.20 23.75 -5.52
C PRO A 736 -33.75 23.67 -4.09
N VAL A 737 -33.48 24.71 -3.30
CA VAL A 737 -33.95 24.83 -1.92
C VAL A 737 -35.42 25.26 -1.89
N SER A 738 -36.27 24.56 -1.14
CA SER A 738 -37.69 24.92 -1.04
C SER A 738 -37.87 26.32 -0.45
N HIS A 739 -38.78 27.10 -1.03
CA HIS A 739 -39.06 28.50 -0.66
C HIS A 739 -37.88 29.49 -0.84
N VAL A 740 -36.86 29.11 -1.62
CA VAL A 740 -35.67 29.94 -1.87
C VAL A 740 -35.25 29.87 -3.34
N VAL A 741 -35.16 31.01 -4.02
CA VAL A 741 -34.57 31.11 -5.36
C VAL A 741 -33.38 32.07 -5.31
N ALA A 742 -32.20 31.64 -5.76
CA ALA A 742 -30.99 32.48 -5.77
C ALA A 742 -30.19 32.34 -7.06
N ARG A 743 -29.64 33.45 -7.56
CA ARG A 743 -28.90 33.56 -8.82
C ARG A 743 -27.74 34.56 -8.67
N PRO A 744 -26.53 34.28 -9.19
CA PRO A 744 -25.42 35.24 -9.20
C PRO A 744 -25.73 36.43 -10.12
N SER A 745 -25.11 37.58 -9.85
CA SER A 745 -25.19 38.74 -10.74
C SER A 745 -24.43 38.45 -12.04
N PRO A 746 -25.00 38.73 -13.23
CA PRO A 746 -24.33 38.50 -14.52
C PRO A 746 -23.02 39.26 -14.71
N ASN A 747 -22.75 40.26 -13.87
CA ASN A 747 -21.57 41.13 -13.97
C ASN A 747 -20.53 40.88 -12.85
N ASP A 748 -20.93 40.21 -11.75
CA ASP A 748 -20.09 39.99 -10.56
C ASP A 748 -20.56 38.69 -9.86
N ILE A 749 -19.80 37.62 -9.96
CA ILE A 749 -20.14 36.34 -9.30
C ILE A 749 -19.98 36.40 -7.77
N LEU A 750 -19.33 37.43 -7.22
CA LEU A 750 -19.27 37.68 -5.78
C LEU A 750 -20.53 38.38 -5.26
N GLU A 751 -21.41 38.89 -6.13
CA GLU A 751 -22.72 39.43 -5.76
C GLU A 751 -23.83 38.49 -6.20
N TRP A 752 -24.60 37.96 -5.24
CA TRP A 752 -25.73 37.09 -5.50
C TRP A 752 -27.02 37.73 -5.06
N HIS A 753 -28.07 37.45 -5.81
CA HIS A 753 -29.43 37.90 -5.56
C HIS A 753 -30.28 36.71 -5.13
N TYR A 754 -31.15 36.90 -4.15
CA TYR A 754 -32.05 35.85 -3.67
C TYR A 754 -33.47 36.39 -3.45
N VAL A 755 -34.45 35.48 -3.52
CA VAL A 755 -35.84 35.66 -3.10
C VAL A 755 -36.16 34.57 -2.09
N LEU A 756 -36.70 34.96 -0.94
CA LEU A 756 -37.30 34.05 0.03
C LEU A 756 -38.83 34.13 -0.11
N ASP A 757 -39.50 33.00 -0.27
CA ASP A 757 -40.95 32.90 -0.19
C ASP A 757 -41.35 32.78 1.29
N GLY A 758 -42.27 33.63 1.75
CA GLY A 758 -42.66 33.67 3.16
C GLY A 758 -43.51 32.46 3.57
N SER A 759 -43.01 31.70 4.56
CA SER A 759 -43.62 30.45 5.01
C SER A 759 -45.04 30.59 5.56
N GLU A 760 -45.89 29.62 5.22
CA GLU A 760 -47.27 29.53 5.69
C GLU A 760 -47.41 29.51 7.21
N GLY A 761 -48.54 30.05 7.70
CA GLY A 761 -48.84 30.12 9.13
C GLY A 761 -48.02 31.16 9.92
N THR A 762 -47.37 32.10 9.24
CA THR A 762 -46.54 33.15 9.87
C THR A 762 -46.90 34.56 9.36
N PRO A 763 -46.48 35.65 10.04
CA PRO A 763 -46.74 37.03 9.61
C PRO A 763 -46.11 37.44 8.25
N PHE A 764 -45.34 36.53 7.64
CA PHE A 764 -44.67 36.72 6.36
C PHE A 764 -45.33 35.93 5.22
N ALA A 765 -46.35 35.11 5.52
CA ALA A 765 -46.99 34.22 4.55
C ALA A 765 -47.49 34.97 3.30
N GLY A 766 -47.22 34.39 2.13
CA GLY A 766 -47.56 34.98 0.82
C GLY A 766 -46.67 36.17 0.39
N GLY A 767 -45.70 36.58 1.21
CA GLY A 767 -44.70 37.58 0.86
C GLY A 767 -43.50 37.03 0.09
N TYR A 768 -42.83 37.89 -0.68
CA TYR A 768 -41.66 37.56 -1.50
C TYR A 768 -40.51 38.52 -1.19
N TYR A 769 -39.47 38.01 -0.55
CA TYR A 769 -38.44 38.84 0.09
C TYR A 769 -37.14 38.77 -0.69
N TYR A 770 -36.96 39.76 -1.57
CA TYR A 770 -35.78 39.96 -2.38
C TYR A 770 -34.65 40.59 -1.55
N GLY A 771 -33.45 40.02 -1.66
CA GLY A 771 -32.24 40.49 -1.02
C GLY A 771 -30.97 40.15 -1.80
N LYS A 772 -29.81 40.43 -1.20
CA LYS A 772 -28.50 40.18 -1.79
C LYS A 772 -27.50 39.62 -0.77
N ILE A 773 -26.63 38.73 -1.24
CA ILE A 773 -25.43 38.25 -0.54
C ILE A 773 -24.22 38.81 -1.29
N LYS A 774 -23.23 39.34 -0.58
CA LYS A 774 -21.94 39.73 -1.16
C LYS A 774 -20.82 38.92 -0.51
N PHE A 775 -20.15 38.11 -1.31
CA PHE A 775 -19.04 37.27 -0.92
C PHE A 775 -17.73 38.07 -0.91
N PRO A 776 -16.85 37.90 0.08
CA PRO A 776 -15.47 38.38 -0.01
C PRO A 776 -14.68 37.57 -1.06
N PRO A 777 -13.61 38.13 -1.67
CA PRO A 777 -12.70 37.39 -2.54
C PRO A 777 -12.10 36.14 -1.88
N GLU A 778 -12.00 36.14 -0.55
CA GLU A 778 -11.49 35.02 0.25
C GLU A 778 -12.57 34.00 0.66
N TYR A 779 -13.81 34.06 0.15
CA TYR A 779 -14.82 33.01 0.37
C TYR A 779 -14.36 31.67 -0.24
N PRO A 780 -14.48 30.51 0.45
CA PRO A 780 -15.25 30.27 1.67
C PRO A 780 -14.46 30.44 2.99
N PHE A 781 -13.23 30.95 2.98
CA PHE A 781 -12.44 31.16 4.21
C PHE A 781 -12.89 32.38 5.03
N LYS A 782 -13.62 33.32 4.41
CA LYS A 782 -14.31 34.42 5.11
C LYS A 782 -15.83 34.36 4.86
N PRO A 783 -16.65 34.71 5.88
CA PRO A 783 -18.11 34.78 5.76
C PRO A 783 -18.58 35.88 4.79
N PRO A 784 -19.74 35.72 4.15
CA PRO A 784 -20.35 36.75 3.30
C PRO A 784 -21.18 37.78 4.09
N GLY A 785 -21.37 38.95 3.49
CA GLY A 785 -22.31 39.97 3.98
C GLY A 785 -23.70 39.77 3.39
N ILE A 786 -24.73 39.69 4.24
CA ILE A 786 -26.12 39.40 3.85
C ILE A 786 -26.99 40.62 4.12
N SER A 787 -27.86 41.02 3.16
CA SER A 787 -28.78 42.15 3.34
C SER A 787 -30.09 41.99 2.57
N MET A 788 -31.18 42.56 3.10
CA MET A 788 -32.53 42.49 2.51
C MET A 788 -32.86 43.74 1.70
N THR A 789 -33.52 43.62 0.56
CA THR A 789 -33.98 44.75 -0.26
C THR A 789 -35.46 45.07 -0.04
N THR A 790 -36.32 44.05 0.08
CA THR A 790 -37.76 44.24 0.28
C THR A 790 -38.11 44.66 1.72
N PRO A 791 -38.92 45.72 1.92
CA PRO A 791 -39.51 46.03 3.21
C PRO A 791 -40.37 44.87 3.75
N ASN A 792 -40.11 44.44 4.98
CA ASN A 792 -40.65 43.18 5.54
C ASN A 792 -40.99 43.26 7.05
N GLY A 793 -40.67 44.38 7.72
CA GLY A 793 -40.96 44.58 9.15
C GLY A 793 -40.11 43.78 10.14
N ARG A 794 -39.21 42.91 9.69
CA ARG A 794 -38.23 42.14 10.49
C ARG A 794 -36.79 42.65 10.34
N PHE A 795 -36.39 43.01 9.12
CA PHE A 795 -35.06 43.52 8.75
C PHE A 795 -35.13 44.88 8.06
N MET A 796 -34.17 45.75 8.39
CA MET A 796 -33.95 47.06 7.80
C MET A 796 -33.34 46.94 6.40
N THR A 797 -33.99 47.56 5.41
CA THR A 797 -33.59 47.46 4.00
C THR A 797 -32.20 48.02 3.73
N GLN A 798 -31.42 47.35 2.88
CA GLN A 798 -30.03 47.64 2.52
C GLN A 798 -29.00 47.63 3.68
N LYS A 799 -29.41 47.30 4.92
CA LYS A 799 -28.49 47.10 6.05
C LYS A 799 -28.01 45.64 6.08
N LYS A 800 -26.75 45.42 6.47
CA LYS A 800 -26.24 44.07 6.73
C LYS A 800 -26.96 43.45 7.94
N ILE A 801 -27.27 42.16 7.86
CA ILE A 801 -27.94 41.37 8.90
C ILE A 801 -26.88 40.54 9.63
N CYS A 802 -26.84 40.62 10.97
CA CYS A 802 -25.94 39.79 11.77
C CYS A 802 -26.55 38.41 12.06
N LEU A 803 -25.77 37.37 11.69
CA LEU A 803 -25.96 35.94 11.90
C LEU A 803 -24.60 35.29 12.18
N SER A 804 -24.54 34.10 12.79
CA SER A 804 -23.27 33.32 12.92
C SER A 804 -22.68 32.87 11.59
N MET A 805 -23.47 32.86 10.51
CA MET A 805 -23.04 32.60 9.12
C MET A 805 -22.80 33.89 8.31
N SER A 806 -22.49 35.01 8.97
CA SER A 806 -22.32 36.34 8.34
C SER A 806 -21.03 37.05 8.77
N ASP A 807 -20.68 38.11 8.05
CA ASP A 807 -19.46 38.91 8.24
C ASP A 807 -19.35 39.69 9.55
N PHE A 808 -20.31 39.54 10.47
CA PHE A 808 -20.22 40.01 11.86
C PHE A 808 -19.54 39.02 12.82
N HIS A 809 -19.47 37.73 12.48
CA HIS A 809 -18.92 36.69 13.37
C HIS A 809 -17.89 35.76 12.69
N PRO A 810 -16.72 36.27 12.25
CA PRO A 810 -15.65 35.45 11.68
C PRO A 810 -15.20 34.29 12.58
N GLU A 811 -15.30 34.44 13.90
CA GLU A 811 -14.95 33.44 14.90
C GLU A 811 -15.92 32.24 15.00
N SER A 812 -17.13 32.38 14.45
CA SER A 812 -18.12 31.28 14.37
C SER A 812 -18.36 30.78 12.93
N TRP A 813 -17.64 31.36 11.97
CA TRP A 813 -17.74 30.99 10.57
C TRP A 813 -17.13 29.61 10.30
N ASN A 814 -17.76 28.86 9.39
CA ASN A 814 -17.28 27.55 8.93
C ASN A 814 -17.28 27.53 7.39
N PRO A 815 -16.12 27.29 6.72
CA PRO A 815 -16.04 27.22 5.26
C PRO A 815 -16.95 26.17 4.57
N MET A 816 -17.51 25.23 5.33
CA MET A 816 -18.53 24.28 4.83
C MET A 816 -19.92 24.91 4.60
N TRP A 817 -20.15 26.17 4.98
CA TRP A 817 -21.40 26.90 4.71
C TRP A 817 -21.56 27.27 3.23
N SER A 818 -22.24 26.40 2.48
CA SER A 818 -22.72 26.66 1.12
C SER A 818 -23.80 27.77 1.05
N VAL A 819 -23.98 28.39 -0.12
CA VAL A 819 -25.08 29.34 -0.40
C VAL A 819 -26.45 28.74 -0.04
N SER A 820 -26.66 27.45 -0.34
CA SER A 820 -27.91 26.73 -0.01
C SER A 820 -28.19 26.70 1.49
N SER A 821 -27.19 26.35 2.30
CA SER A 821 -27.34 26.29 3.76
C SER A 821 -27.38 27.68 4.40
N ILE A 822 -26.62 28.67 3.88
CA ILE A 822 -26.72 30.08 4.29
C ILE A 822 -28.14 30.62 4.10
N LEU A 823 -28.75 30.40 2.94
CA LEU A 823 -30.11 30.87 2.65
C LEU A 823 -31.17 30.12 3.46
N THR A 824 -30.98 28.82 3.70
CA THR A 824 -31.84 28.03 4.60
C THR A 824 -31.79 28.56 6.04
N GLY A 825 -30.58 28.90 6.53
CA GLY A 825 -30.38 29.54 7.82
C GLY A 825 -31.02 30.93 7.92
N LEU A 826 -30.89 31.75 6.86
CA LEU A 826 -31.54 33.06 6.76
C LEU A 826 -33.07 32.96 6.76
N LEU A 827 -33.65 32.02 6.00
CA LEU A 827 -35.10 31.77 6.00
C LEU A 827 -35.59 31.35 7.39
N SER A 828 -34.89 30.43 8.05
CA SER A 828 -35.20 30.02 9.42
C SER A 828 -35.16 31.22 10.40
N PHE A 829 -34.11 32.05 10.32
CA PHE A 829 -33.94 33.22 11.18
C PHE A 829 -34.90 34.38 10.89
N MET A 830 -35.48 34.43 9.68
CA MET A 830 -36.56 35.36 9.36
C MET A 830 -37.83 35.08 10.19
N MET A 831 -38.06 33.82 10.57
CA MET A 831 -39.24 33.40 11.35
C MET A 831 -39.09 33.66 12.87
N ASP A 832 -37.86 33.83 13.34
CA ASP A 832 -37.52 34.19 14.71
C ASP A 832 -37.90 35.66 15.03
N ASN A 833 -38.02 36.01 16.31
CA ASN A 833 -38.19 37.38 16.80
C ASN A 833 -36.98 37.89 17.60
N SER A 834 -35.92 37.10 17.77
CA SER A 834 -34.66 37.51 18.42
C SER A 834 -34.09 38.84 17.87
N PRO A 835 -33.63 39.77 18.74
CA PRO A 835 -33.03 41.03 18.26
C PRO A 835 -31.64 40.78 17.66
N THR A 836 -31.35 41.43 16.53
CA THR A 836 -30.01 41.40 15.90
C THR A 836 -29.66 42.72 15.23
N THR A 837 -28.38 42.94 14.92
CA THR A 837 -27.93 44.05 14.07
C THR A 837 -28.62 43.96 12.71
N GLY A 838 -29.41 44.99 12.38
CA GLY A 838 -30.22 45.05 11.18
C GLY A 838 -31.71 44.70 11.38
N SER A 839 -32.11 44.23 12.57
CA SER A 839 -33.52 43.96 12.87
C SER A 839 -34.36 45.25 13.07
N VAL A 840 -35.68 45.14 12.90
CA VAL A 840 -36.68 46.19 13.17
C VAL A 840 -37.85 45.57 13.93
N THR A 841 -38.41 46.29 14.91
CA THR A 841 -39.61 45.87 15.65
C THR A 841 -40.85 46.50 15.02
N THR A 842 -41.78 45.66 14.55
CA THR A 842 -43.07 46.08 13.96
C THR A 842 -44.20 45.17 14.45
N THR A 843 -45.45 45.63 14.34
CA THR A 843 -46.63 44.81 14.66
C THR A 843 -46.85 43.72 13.61
N VAL A 844 -47.53 42.63 14.01
CA VAL A 844 -47.89 41.52 13.11
C VAL A 844 -48.68 42.02 11.88
N ALA A 845 -49.66 42.90 12.09
CA ALA A 845 -50.45 43.49 11.01
C ALA A 845 -49.61 44.32 10.01
N GLU A 846 -48.55 45.00 10.46
CA GLU A 846 -47.64 45.73 9.54
C GLU A 846 -46.74 44.75 8.78
N LYS A 847 -46.27 43.65 9.40
CA LYS A 847 -45.55 42.57 8.69
C LYS A 847 -46.41 41.94 7.58
N GLU A 848 -47.67 41.61 7.88
CA GLU A 848 -48.63 41.03 6.92
C GLU A 848 -48.98 42.00 5.77
N LYS A 849 -49.12 43.30 6.08
CA LYS A 849 -49.33 44.37 5.09
C LYS A 849 -48.11 44.52 4.17
N LEU A 850 -46.90 44.45 4.72
CA LEU A 850 -45.66 44.45 3.94
C LEU A 850 -45.48 43.17 3.13
N ALA A 851 -45.90 42.00 3.64
CA ALA A 851 -45.95 40.75 2.88
C ALA A 851 -46.82 40.90 1.63
N LYS A 852 -48.05 41.41 1.76
CA LYS A 852 -48.96 41.68 0.63
C LYS A 852 -48.40 42.70 -0.37
N ALA A 853 -47.67 43.72 0.10
CA ALA A 853 -47.04 44.74 -0.77
C ALA A 853 -45.72 44.29 -1.44
N SER A 854 -45.11 43.20 -0.97
CA SER A 854 -43.75 42.79 -1.32
C SER A 854 -43.51 42.58 -2.82
N LEU A 855 -44.40 41.86 -3.49
CA LEU A 855 -44.25 41.52 -4.91
C LEU A 855 -44.36 42.77 -5.81
N ALA A 856 -45.34 43.63 -5.53
CA ALA A 856 -45.54 44.91 -6.21
C ALA A 856 -44.38 45.90 -5.97
N PHE A 857 -43.70 45.80 -4.84
CA PHE A 857 -42.46 46.55 -4.57
C PHE A 857 -41.29 45.98 -5.40
N ASN A 858 -41.09 44.67 -5.39
CA ASN A 858 -39.99 44.00 -6.09
C ASN A 858 -40.08 44.20 -7.62
N CYS A 859 -41.27 44.13 -8.20
CA CYS A 859 -41.49 44.29 -9.65
C CYS A 859 -41.13 45.69 -10.20
N LYS A 860 -40.83 46.67 -9.34
CA LYS A 860 -40.30 48.00 -9.69
C LYS A 860 -38.76 48.04 -9.77
N ASN A 861 -38.06 47.01 -9.29
CA ASN A 861 -36.60 46.95 -9.31
C ASN A 861 -36.10 46.31 -10.63
N PRO A 862 -35.28 47.01 -11.45
CA PRO A 862 -34.82 46.47 -12.74
C PRO A 862 -34.00 45.18 -12.62
N THR A 863 -33.18 45.05 -11.59
CA THR A 863 -32.39 43.83 -11.33
C THR A 863 -33.30 42.67 -10.96
N PHE A 864 -34.33 42.90 -10.15
CA PHE A 864 -35.34 41.88 -9.85
C PHE A 864 -36.07 41.43 -11.12
N ARG A 865 -36.57 42.35 -11.95
CA ARG A 865 -37.23 42.00 -13.23
C ARG A 865 -36.32 41.18 -14.16
N LYS A 866 -35.01 41.48 -14.21
CA LYS A 866 -34.05 40.75 -15.04
C LYS A 866 -33.69 39.37 -14.47
N LEU A 867 -33.57 39.24 -13.14
CA LEU A 867 -33.08 38.01 -12.51
C LEU A 867 -34.20 37.07 -12.07
N PHE A 868 -35.44 37.52 -11.90
CA PHE A 868 -36.56 36.74 -11.38
C PHE A 868 -37.86 36.96 -12.20
N PRO A 869 -37.84 36.76 -13.53
CA PRO A 869 -39.00 37.01 -14.40
C PRO A 869 -40.22 36.19 -13.98
N GLU A 870 -40.04 34.97 -13.48
CA GLU A 870 -41.13 34.10 -13.02
C GLU A 870 -42.00 34.71 -11.89
N TYR A 871 -41.43 35.62 -11.09
CA TYR A 871 -42.18 36.37 -10.06
C TYR A 871 -42.87 37.61 -10.63
N VAL A 872 -42.38 38.16 -11.74
CA VAL A 872 -43.01 39.28 -12.47
C VAL A 872 -44.24 38.81 -13.22
N GLU A 873 -44.13 37.67 -13.92
CA GLU A 873 -45.26 37.00 -14.57
C GLU A 873 -46.37 36.68 -13.55
N LYS A 874 -45.99 36.19 -12.36
CA LYS A 874 -46.91 35.93 -11.25
C LYS A 874 -47.62 37.19 -10.74
N TYR A 875 -46.97 38.35 -10.74
CA TYR A 875 -47.58 39.64 -10.41
C TYR A 875 -48.54 40.11 -11.50
N GLU A 876 -48.14 40.01 -12.77
CA GLU A 876 -48.94 40.43 -13.91
C GLU A 876 -50.21 39.54 -14.06
N GLN A 877 -50.12 38.24 -13.73
CA GLN A 877 -51.28 37.34 -13.58
C GLN A 877 -52.21 37.73 -12.41
N GLN A 878 -51.66 38.22 -11.29
CA GLN A 878 -52.46 38.71 -10.16
C GLN A 878 -53.15 40.06 -10.43
N GLN A 879 -52.75 40.79 -11.47
CA GLN A 879 -53.37 42.06 -11.91
C GLN A 879 -54.54 41.86 -12.89
N LEU A 880 -54.68 40.67 -13.47
CA LEU A 880 -55.66 40.41 -14.55
C LEU A 880 -57.17 40.33 -14.17
N PRO A 881 -57.62 40.14 -12.90
CA PRO A 881 -59.05 40.00 -12.60
C PRO A 881 -59.75 41.30 -12.15
N GLU A 882 -59.52 42.44 -12.81
CA GLU A 882 -60.28 43.69 -12.50
C GLU A 882 -60.68 44.55 -13.74
N GLN A 883 -60.43 44.10 -14.98
CA GLN A 883 -60.74 44.87 -16.20
C GLN A 883 -61.45 44.08 -17.33
N VAL A 884 -62.47 43.28 -17.02
CA VAL A 884 -63.47 42.84 -18.02
C VAL A 884 -64.90 42.99 -17.47
N SER A 885 -65.39 44.23 -17.50
CA SER A 885 -66.82 44.54 -17.31
C SER A 885 -67.26 45.61 -18.31
N SER A 886 -67.26 45.22 -19.59
CA SER A 886 -67.87 45.97 -20.71
C SER A 886 -67.96 45.06 -21.94
N MET A 887 -69.13 45.00 -22.57
CA MET A 887 -69.34 44.42 -23.91
C MET A 887 -69.64 45.56 -24.90
N PRO A 888 -69.48 45.37 -26.23
CA PRO A 888 -70.62 44.82 -27.01
C PRO A 888 -70.29 43.95 -28.24
N ALA A 889 -71.11 42.89 -28.42
CA ALA A 889 -71.81 42.46 -29.64
C ALA A 889 -71.11 42.21 -31.02
N GLN A 890 -71.50 41.06 -31.63
CA GLN A 890 -71.62 40.72 -33.08
C GLN A 890 -70.34 40.47 -33.92
N ALA A 891 -70.35 39.69 -35.02
CA ALA A 891 -71.06 38.44 -35.39
C ALA A 891 -70.61 37.93 -36.79
N GLU A 892 -70.37 36.61 -36.98
CA GLU A 892 -70.60 35.76 -38.20
C GLU A 892 -69.87 34.38 -38.06
N GLN A 893 -70.58 33.23 -38.13
CA GLN A 893 -70.71 32.25 -39.24
C GLN A 893 -69.39 31.48 -39.61
N SER A 894 -69.31 30.13 -39.70
CA SER A 894 -70.32 29.06 -39.91
C SER A 894 -70.01 27.69 -39.21
N ARG A 895 -71.00 26.77 -39.24
CA ARG A 895 -71.09 25.36 -38.72
C ARG A 895 -70.40 24.29 -39.64
N PRO A 896 -70.49 22.94 -39.41
CA PRO A 896 -71.09 22.08 -38.33
C PRO A 896 -70.06 21.16 -37.60
N LEU A 897 -70.25 20.47 -36.46
CA LEU A 897 -71.35 19.88 -35.64
C LEU A 897 -71.54 18.34 -35.75
N LEU A 898 -71.57 17.69 -34.56
CA LEU A 898 -72.40 16.56 -34.07
C LEU A 898 -71.83 16.19 -32.65
N GLU A 899 -72.44 16.29 -31.46
CA GLU A 899 -73.83 16.09 -30.93
C GLU A 899 -74.25 14.60 -30.86
N GLU A 900 -74.92 14.02 -29.83
CA GLU A 900 -75.58 14.41 -28.53
C GLU A 900 -75.52 13.15 -27.58
N ASP A 901 -75.83 13.09 -26.27
CA ASP A 901 -75.90 14.02 -25.11
C ASP A 901 -76.01 13.21 -23.77
N GLY A 902 -75.75 13.84 -22.61
CA GLY A 902 -76.62 13.70 -21.41
C GLY A 902 -76.28 12.66 -20.31
N ASN A 903 -76.67 12.85 -19.04
CA ASN A 903 -77.17 14.05 -18.32
C ASN A 903 -77.11 13.83 -16.76
N SER A 904 -77.22 14.90 -15.95
CA SER A 904 -77.89 15.06 -14.61
C SER A 904 -77.91 13.93 -13.54
N THR A 905 -77.84 14.13 -12.20
CA THR A 905 -77.70 15.32 -11.30
C THR A 905 -77.61 14.87 -9.80
N ASN A 906 -77.10 15.77 -8.93
CA ASN A 906 -77.51 16.07 -7.54
C ASN A 906 -77.23 15.17 -6.29
N ASP A 907 -76.64 15.86 -5.29
CA ASP A 907 -77.03 16.03 -3.86
C ASP A 907 -76.70 15.07 -2.69
N GLU A 908 -76.02 15.68 -1.69
CA GLU A 908 -76.20 15.67 -0.22
C GLU A 908 -76.29 14.33 0.57
N MET A 909 -75.33 13.96 1.44
CA MET A 909 -74.87 14.59 2.72
C MET A 909 -75.66 14.12 3.96
N ASN A 910 -75.01 13.34 4.85
CA ASN A 910 -75.05 13.39 6.33
C ASN A 910 -74.14 12.26 6.92
N ARG A 911 -73.16 12.51 7.82
CA ARG A 911 -73.23 12.61 9.31
C ARG A 911 -73.62 11.27 10.01
N VAL A 912 -72.96 10.73 11.06
CA VAL A 912 -71.92 11.22 12.03
C VAL A 912 -71.13 10.03 12.68
N LYS A 913 -69.77 10.12 12.73
CA LYS A 913 -68.76 9.65 13.77
C LYS A 913 -68.85 8.21 14.41
N PRO A 914 -67.91 7.74 15.30
CA PRO A 914 -66.53 8.16 15.63
C PRO A 914 -65.42 7.05 15.67
N LEU A 915 -64.15 7.50 15.60
CA LEU A 915 -62.89 6.99 16.23
C LEU A 915 -62.32 5.55 16.04
N LYS A 916 -61.07 5.55 15.53
CA LYS A 916 -59.85 4.79 15.92
C LYS A 916 -59.59 3.31 15.54
N ASP A 917 -58.58 3.17 14.67
CA ASP A 917 -57.37 2.33 14.77
C ASP A 917 -57.48 0.79 14.90
N VAL A 918 -57.01 0.06 13.86
CA VAL A 918 -55.67 -0.59 13.83
C VAL A 918 -55.45 -1.40 12.52
N LYS A 919 -54.24 -1.25 11.93
CA LYS A 919 -53.50 -2.11 10.96
C LYS A 919 -54.25 -3.26 10.23
N ASN A 920 -54.14 -3.27 8.89
CA ASN A 920 -53.10 -4.09 8.22
C ASN A 920 -52.86 -3.70 6.75
N GLN A 921 -51.67 -4.00 6.21
CA GLN A 921 -51.35 -3.87 4.78
C GLN A 921 -50.79 -5.18 4.22
N GLN A 922 -51.23 -5.58 3.03
CA GLN A 922 -50.55 -6.60 2.23
C GLN A 922 -50.27 -6.12 0.79
N ARG A 923 -48.96 -6.06 0.51
CA ARG A 923 -48.22 -6.20 -0.77
C ARG A 923 -49.03 -6.39 -2.06
N LYS A 924 -48.64 -5.62 -3.10
CA LYS A 924 -48.70 -6.05 -4.51
C LYS A 924 -47.30 -6.47 -4.99
N SER A 925 -47.25 -7.24 -6.09
CA SER A 925 -46.03 -7.91 -6.58
C SER A 925 -45.05 -6.98 -7.32
N PHE A 926 -43.80 -7.41 -7.42
CA PHE A 926 -42.69 -6.71 -8.07
C PHE A 926 -42.34 -7.40 -9.40
N PRO A 927 -42.14 -6.67 -10.52
CA PRO A 927 -42.02 -7.28 -11.84
C PRO A 927 -40.65 -7.93 -12.08
N THR A 928 -40.66 -9.18 -12.57
CA THR A 928 -39.46 -10.03 -12.71
C THR A 928 -38.42 -9.54 -13.72
N TRP A 929 -38.80 -8.71 -14.69
CA TRP A 929 -37.84 -8.13 -15.65
C TRP A 929 -36.84 -7.18 -14.97
N LEU A 930 -37.24 -6.50 -13.90
CA LEU A 930 -36.34 -5.62 -13.15
C LEU A 930 -35.28 -6.41 -12.38
N LEU A 931 -35.61 -7.64 -11.94
CA LEU A 931 -34.65 -8.53 -11.29
C LEU A 931 -33.56 -9.00 -12.27
N LEU A 932 -33.94 -9.35 -13.51
CA LEU A 932 -32.98 -9.70 -14.57
C LEU A 932 -32.08 -8.52 -14.94
N LEU A 933 -32.63 -7.31 -15.02
CA LEU A 933 -31.87 -6.09 -15.30
C LEU A 933 -30.87 -5.77 -14.17
N LEU A 934 -31.28 -5.90 -12.90
CA LEU A 934 -30.40 -5.76 -11.74
C LEU A 934 -29.28 -6.82 -11.72
N VAL A 935 -29.59 -8.09 -12.00
CA VAL A 935 -28.58 -9.17 -12.09
C VAL A 935 -27.59 -8.92 -13.22
N SER A 936 -28.06 -8.45 -14.38
CA SER A 936 -27.19 -8.12 -15.52
C SER A 936 -26.22 -6.98 -15.20
N ILE A 937 -26.68 -5.92 -14.51
CA ILE A 937 -25.83 -4.80 -14.10
C ILE A 937 -24.82 -5.27 -13.05
N PHE A 938 -25.25 -6.05 -12.06
CA PHE A 938 -24.35 -6.58 -11.02
C PHE A 938 -23.26 -7.50 -11.61
N GLY A 939 -23.59 -8.30 -12.61
CA GLY A 939 -22.63 -9.15 -13.33
C GLY A 939 -21.53 -8.36 -14.04
N VAL A 940 -21.87 -7.24 -14.68
CA VAL A 940 -20.88 -6.36 -15.35
C VAL A 940 -20.00 -5.64 -14.33
N VAL A 941 -20.59 -5.09 -13.26
CA VAL A 941 -19.83 -4.39 -12.20
C VAL A 941 -18.85 -5.34 -11.49
N MET A 942 -19.24 -6.59 -11.22
CA MET A 942 -18.38 -7.59 -10.59
C MET A 942 -17.31 -8.18 -11.54
N ALA A 943 -17.39 -7.96 -12.84
CA ALA A 943 -16.41 -8.43 -13.82
C ALA A 943 -15.23 -7.46 -14.01
N LEU A 944 -15.42 -6.15 -13.77
CA LEU A 944 -14.38 -5.13 -13.94
C LEU A 944 -13.08 -5.40 -13.14
N PRO A 945 -13.11 -5.85 -11.87
CA PRO A 945 -11.89 -6.16 -11.12
C PRO A 945 -11.09 -7.37 -11.64
N LEU A 946 -11.67 -8.20 -12.52
CA LEU A 946 -11.02 -9.39 -13.09
C LEU A 946 -10.37 -9.12 -14.46
N LEU A 947 -10.44 -7.89 -14.97
CA LEU A 947 -9.80 -7.43 -16.21
C LEU A 947 -8.53 -6.59 -15.98
N GLN A 948 -8.09 -6.47 -14.73
CA GLN A 948 -6.86 -5.77 -14.33
C GLN A 948 -5.91 -6.64 -13.46
N LEU A 949 -6.01 -7.97 -13.58
CA LEU A 949 -5.20 -8.98 -12.88
C LEU A 949 -4.50 -9.94 -13.86
#